data_AF-A0A925MTC0-F1
#
_entry.id   AF-A0A925MTC0-F1
#
_cell.length_a   1.000
_cell.length_b   1.000
_cell.length_c   1.000
_cell.angle_alpha   90.00
_cell.angle_beta   90.00
_cell.angle_gamma   90.00
#
_symmetry.space_group_name_H-M   'P 1'
#
loop_
_entity.id
_entity.type
_entity.pdbx_description
1 polymer ?
#
loop_
_entity_poly.entity_id
_entity_poly.type
_entity_poly.pdbx_seq_one_letter_code
_entity_poly.pdbx_strand_id
1 'polypeptide(L)'
;MRLNSIFFRPSQMVAIILACGYAVAAFAAQGETTSATASPFVRPPELERDILFWQRVYTEAGTDGGFIHDDAYLDVVYERLTFSADISSAARAKRVDAAKDKYAAILRKLAGGTDGLTAEEQRVRDLWPKSASRNTLVAAAGRVRFQLGQANRFKEGLVRSGQWRPQIQKIFERQGLPTELAALPHVESSFNPYAYSKVGAAGMWQFMRSTGRRFLRIDSSVDERLDPYKSSEAAASFLKQNYSILGKWPLALTAYNHGPAGMRRAVDRLGTDDIAVIVREYESRTFGFASRNFYLAFLAALEIDNNPEKFFGGIRRDAQDNSQAFVLPDYMPMPTLVAALRADTEQLKRLNPSLLPAVWSGSRRVPRGFELRAPPTIDLSQALARVPSSERHASQVVDTQHRVQRGETLSTIATRYGVSQARLAELNTLRQPYRLRVGQALLLPQTSSTPIAIVAEQPRVPGVVAVTQEPRLAAGESSRRYIVRRGDSVSRIATKHGLSEQALMQLNNIKQSDFIYEGQVLALDAQTAGAEPAQPVITPTPAVVAAASQSAPVTEAAEPTSQREAEDFGPTLVPGAQTADSADPSDYAVGDDNAIRVEATETLGHYAEWLGVSAARLRELNNMSRQRPLIVGRRVRLDFSRLDHATFEARRSAYHRQLQDDFFAQFRIAGSDVHKVKAGDSIWVIAQKRYNVPIWLLRQYNPDVDLEALRPGTAITIPRIEPVTVDATRTETAASGGAR
;
A
#
# COMPACT_ATOMS: atom_id res chain seq x y z
N MET A 1 1.65 55.98 -89.76
CA MET A 1 1.20 57.38 -89.62
C MET A 1 0.10 57.40 -88.58
N ARG A 2 0.28 58.10 -87.44
CA ARG A 2 -0.59 58.08 -86.23
C ARG A 2 -0.61 56.70 -85.52
N LEU A 3 -0.36 56.53 -84.21
CA LEU A 3 -0.80 57.16 -82.94
C LEU A 3 -2.05 56.52 -82.32
N ASN A 4 -1.87 55.61 -81.35
CA ASN A 4 -2.15 55.87 -79.92
C ASN A 4 -1.88 54.64 -79.01
N SER A 5 -1.64 54.90 -77.71
CA SER A 5 -1.74 54.00 -76.52
C SER A 5 -1.19 52.55 -76.66
N ILE A 6 -0.02 52.14 -76.13
CA ILE A 6 0.60 52.36 -74.80
C ILE A 6 -0.33 51.80 -73.70
N PHE A 7 0.06 50.81 -72.88
CA PHE A 7 1.28 50.73 -72.05
C PHE A 7 2.23 49.53 -72.24
N PHE A 8 3.43 49.67 -71.67
CA PHE A 8 4.65 48.90 -71.97
C PHE A 8 4.74 47.52 -71.28
N ARG A 9 5.43 46.59 -71.95
CA ARG A 9 6.20 45.54 -71.28
C ARG A 9 7.52 46.13 -70.76
N PRO A 10 7.87 46.00 -69.47
CA PRO A 10 9.20 46.38 -68.99
C PRO A 10 10.22 45.27 -69.27
N SER A 11 11.04 45.47 -70.30
CA SER A 11 12.41 44.93 -70.29
C SER A 11 13.31 45.90 -69.51
N GLN A 12 14.36 45.39 -68.85
CA GLN A 12 15.31 46.15 -68.04
C GLN A 12 14.78 46.75 -66.72
N MET A 13 14.42 45.88 -65.79
CA MET A 13 14.83 46.02 -64.37
C MET A 13 14.90 44.62 -63.73
N VAL A 14 15.25 44.53 -62.43
CA VAL A 14 15.32 43.27 -61.67
C VAL A 14 16.50 42.35 -62.09
N ALA A 15 17.72 42.89 -62.05
CA ALA A 15 18.97 42.10 -62.04
C ALA A 15 19.36 41.62 -60.61
N ILE A 16 18.44 41.75 -59.65
CA ILE A 16 18.48 41.31 -58.26
C ILE A 16 17.11 40.67 -58.01
N ILE A 17 17.03 39.56 -57.27
CA ILE A 17 15.85 38.65 -57.20
C ILE A 17 15.67 37.76 -58.45
N LEU A 18 16.72 37.04 -58.84
CA LEU A 18 16.57 35.74 -59.54
C LEU A 18 17.66 34.71 -59.20
N ALA A 19 18.46 34.96 -58.14
CA ALA A 19 19.46 34.02 -57.60
C ALA A 19 19.05 33.37 -56.26
N CYS A 20 17.93 33.78 -55.66
CA CYS A 20 17.47 33.27 -54.36
C CYS A 20 16.47 32.11 -54.47
N GLY A 21 15.91 31.84 -55.65
CA GLY A 21 14.86 30.84 -55.85
C GLY A 21 15.32 29.37 -55.81
N TYR A 22 16.61 29.10 -56.03
CA TYR A 22 17.16 27.74 -56.11
C TYR A 22 18.22 27.41 -55.06
N ALA A 23 18.57 28.35 -54.17
CA ALA A 23 19.50 28.12 -53.06
C ALA A 23 18.81 27.69 -51.75
N VAL A 24 17.51 28.00 -51.59
CA VAL A 24 16.76 27.70 -50.35
C VAL A 24 16.19 26.28 -50.34
N ALA A 25 15.90 25.70 -51.52
CA ALA A 25 15.39 24.33 -51.64
C ALA A 25 16.47 23.23 -51.46
N ALA A 26 17.76 23.61 -51.37
CA ALA A 26 18.89 22.68 -51.24
C ALA A 26 19.59 22.73 -49.86
N PHE A 27 19.22 23.68 -48.99
CA PHE A 27 19.80 23.84 -47.64
C PHE A 27 18.81 23.55 -46.50
N ALA A 28 17.61 23.06 -46.82
CA ALA A 28 16.59 22.59 -45.86
C ALA A 28 16.52 21.04 -45.75
N ALA A 29 17.57 20.34 -46.21
CA ALA A 29 17.65 18.87 -46.26
C ALA A 29 18.90 18.30 -45.56
N GLN A 30 19.57 19.10 -44.73
CA GLN A 30 20.66 18.69 -43.85
C GLN A 30 20.51 19.45 -42.52
N GLY A 31 20.61 18.78 -41.38
CA GLY A 31 20.72 19.44 -40.07
C GLY A 31 19.70 19.04 -39.01
N GLU A 32 18.47 18.64 -39.37
CA GLU A 32 17.58 17.95 -38.42
C GLU A 32 17.81 16.44 -38.46
N THR A 33 19.00 16.05 -38.00
CA THR A 33 19.06 14.84 -37.19
C THR A 33 18.22 15.11 -35.94
N THR A 34 16.95 14.69 -35.97
CA THR A 34 16.19 14.48 -34.73
C THR A 34 17.05 13.57 -33.86
N SER A 35 17.64 14.14 -32.80
CA SER A 35 18.38 13.34 -31.83
C SER A 35 17.36 12.37 -31.24
N ALA A 36 17.46 11.10 -31.63
CA ALA A 36 16.73 10.02 -31.01
C ALA A 36 17.20 10.00 -29.56
N THR A 37 16.46 10.68 -28.67
CA THR A 37 16.84 10.92 -27.28
C THR A 37 17.16 9.58 -26.66
N ALA A 38 18.44 9.35 -26.36
CA ALA A 38 18.94 8.06 -25.93
C ALA A 38 18.08 7.55 -24.79
N SER A 39 17.48 6.36 -24.97
CA SER A 39 16.39 5.91 -24.10
C SER A 39 16.86 5.96 -22.64
N PRO A 40 16.08 6.57 -21.73
CA PRO A 40 16.52 6.82 -20.36
C PRO A 40 16.68 5.53 -19.53
N PHE A 41 16.38 4.38 -20.13
CA PHE A 41 16.52 3.05 -19.56
C PHE A 41 17.86 2.43 -19.99
N VAL A 42 18.94 2.98 -19.44
CA VAL A 42 20.32 2.50 -19.64
C VAL A 42 20.46 1.04 -19.23
N ARG A 43 21.10 0.21 -20.07
CA ARG A 43 21.51 -1.17 -19.76
C ARG A 43 22.98 -1.17 -19.31
N PRO A 44 23.31 -1.46 -18.03
CA PRO A 44 24.70 -1.59 -17.61
C PRO A 44 25.30 -2.89 -18.18
N PRO A 45 26.46 -2.87 -18.86
CA PRO A 45 27.12 -4.07 -19.38
C PRO A 45 27.36 -5.15 -18.31
N GLU A 46 27.57 -4.74 -17.06
CA GLU A 46 27.81 -5.56 -15.88
C GLU A 46 26.56 -6.35 -15.44
N LEU A 47 25.37 -5.94 -15.88
CA LEU A 47 24.09 -6.59 -15.59
C LEU A 47 23.44 -7.22 -16.84
N GLU A 48 24.02 -7.07 -18.03
CA GLU A 48 23.43 -7.55 -19.31
C GLU A 48 23.14 -9.06 -19.28
N ARG A 49 23.99 -9.85 -18.60
CA ARG A 49 23.74 -11.29 -18.38
C ARG A 49 22.48 -11.59 -17.57
N ASP A 50 22.17 -10.73 -16.59
CA ASP A 50 20.97 -10.86 -15.76
C ASP A 50 19.71 -10.40 -16.50
N ILE A 51 19.83 -9.36 -17.35
CA ILE A 51 18.77 -8.98 -18.30
C ILE A 51 18.45 -10.16 -19.23
N LEU A 52 19.47 -10.82 -19.78
CA LEU A 52 19.31 -12.02 -20.61
C LEU A 52 18.64 -13.17 -19.83
N PHE A 53 18.97 -13.42 -18.56
CA PHE A 53 18.23 -14.39 -17.74
C PHE A 53 16.74 -14.04 -17.66
N TRP A 54 16.38 -12.79 -17.41
CA TRP A 54 14.97 -12.37 -17.37
C TRP A 54 14.29 -12.51 -18.74
N GLN A 55 15.00 -12.29 -19.85
CA GLN A 55 14.46 -12.61 -21.18
C GLN A 55 14.14 -14.11 -21.31
N ARG A 56 15.04 -15.00 -20.86
CA ARG A 56 14.80 -16.46 -20.88
C ARG A 56 13.62 -16.88 -20.00
N VAL A 57 13.45 -16.26 -18.82
CA VAL A 57 12.24 -16.42 -17.98
C VAL A 57 10.97 -16.00 -18.74
N TYR A 58 11.04 -14.94 -19.55
CA TYR A 58 9.91 -14.42 -20.32
C TYR A 58 9.71 -15.05 -21.70
N THR A 59 10.61 -15.88 -22.24
CA THR A 59 10.47 -16.44 -23.62
C THR A 59 10.65 -17.95 -23.72
N GLU A 60 11.54 -18.57 -22.94
CA GLU A 60 11.89 -19.98 -23.12
C GLU A 60 10.94 -20.95 -22.41
N ALA A 61 10.53 -20.64 -21.18
CA ALA A 61 9.78 -21.53 -20.29
C ALA A 61 8.42 -20.94 -19.91
N GLY A 62 7.36 -21.75 -19.95
CA GLY A 62 6.01 -21.35 -19.51
C GLY A 62 5.77 -21.65 -18.03
N THR A 63 4.53 -21.47 -17.58
CA THR A 63 4.10 -21.77 -16.20
C THR A 63 4.09 -23.26 -15.84
N ASP A 64 4.41 -24.12 -16.81
CA ASP A 64 4.63 -25.56 -16.75
C ASP A 64 6.09 -25.94 -16.41
N GLY A 65 7.05 -25.01 -16.44
CA GLY A 65 8.47 -25.30 -16.20
C GLY A 65 9.28 -24.10 -15.74
N GLY A 66 10.55 -24.28 -15.40
CA GLY A 66 11.35 -23.21 -14.81
C GLY A 66 12.83 -23.51 -14.69
N PHE A 67 13.57 -22.55 -14.15
CA PHE A 67 15.02 -22.62 -14.03
C PHE A 67 15.44 -22.81 -12.58
N ILE A 68 16.37 -23.74 -12.36
CA ILE A 68 17.16 -23.84 -11.12
C ILE A 68 18.46 -23.08 -11.39
N HIS A 69 18.76 -22.05 -10.60
CA HIS A 69 19.84 -21.10 -10.88
C HIS A 69 20.48 -20.53 -9.60
N ASP A 70 21.58 -19.77 -9.71
CA ASP A 70 22.12 -18.95 -8.59
C ASP A 70 21.38 -17.60 -8.52
N ASP A 71 21.01 -17.14 -7.32
CA ASP A 71 20.23 -15.90 -7.15
C ASP A 71 21.04 -14.59 -7.28
N ALA A 72 22.37 -14.66 -7.35
CA ALA A 72 23.27 -13.51 -7.52
C ALA A 72 23.98 -13.48 -8.90
N TYR A 73 24.18 -14.63 -9.53
CA TYR A 73 24.75 -14.80 -10.88
C TYR A 73 23.71 -15.49 -11.77
N LEU A 74 22.81 -14.73 -12.40
CA LEU A 74 21.59 -15.33 -12.96
C LEU A 74 21.83 -16.12 -14.26
N ASP A 75 22.97 -15.89 -14.93
CA ASP A 75 23.42 -16.71 -16.06
C ASP A 75 23.82 -18.13 -15.66
N VAL A 76 24.13 -18.37 -14.37
CA VAL A 76 24.42 -19.70 -13.82
C VAL A 76 23.10 -20.48 -13.64
N VAL A 77 22.56 -20.98 -14.75
CA VAL A 77 21.37 -21.84 -14.80
C VAL A 77 21.79 -23.31 -14.77
N TYR A 78 21.54 -23.98 -13.66
CA TYR A 78 21.88 -25.37 -13.42
C TYR A 78 21.00 -26.35 -14.18
N GLU A 79 19.68 -26.13 -14.20
CA GLU A 79 18.70 -27.02 -14.83
C GLU A 79 17.47 -26.25 -15.30
N ARG A 80 16.82 -26.74 -16.36
CA ARG A 80 15.44 -26.37 -16.70
C ARG A 80 14.52 -27.53 -16.34
N LEU A 81 13.66 -27.31 -15.35
CA LEU A 81 12.60 -28.23 -14.96
C LEU A 81 11.37 -28.06 -15.87
N THR A 82 10.66 -29.16 -16.08
CA THR A 82 9.31 -29.19 -16.69
C THR A 82 8.41 -30.12 -15.87
N PHE A 83 7.13 -29.77 -15.81
CA PHE A 83 6.10 -30.47 -15.06
C PHE A 83 4.94 -30.84 -15.98
N SER A 84 4.28 -31.96 -15.71
CA SER A 84 3.07 -32.33 -16.43
C SER A 84 1.87 -31.51 -15.95
N ALA A 85 0.88 -31.30 -16.82
CA ALA A 85 -0.27 -30.43 -16.53
C ALA A 85 -1.21 -30.96 -15.42
N ASP A 86 -1.06 -32.25 -15.06
CA ASP A 86 -1.79 -32.98 -14.02
C ASP A 86 -1.02 -33.08 -12.69
N ILE A 87 0.19 -32.52 -12.59
CA ILE A 87 1.00 -32.65 -11.37
C ILE A 87 0.31 -32.00 -10.16
N SER A 88 0.26 -32.71 -9.04
CA SER A 88 -0.30 -32.13 -7.81
C SER A 88 0.62 -31.06 -7.23
N SER A 89 0.02 -30.09 -6.55
CA SER A 89 0.63 -28.88 -6.00
C SER A 89 1.55 -29.10 -4.78
N ALA A 90 1.86 -30.35 -4.45
CA ALA A 90 2.93 -30.74 -3.54
C ALA A 90 4.01 -31.63 -4.22
N ALA A 91 3.69 -32.24 -5.37
CA ALA A 91 4.60 -33.13 -6.07
C ALA A 91 5.61 -32.37 -6.93
N ARG A 92 5.23 -31.21 -7.48
CA ARG A 92 6.15 -30.32 -8.20
C ARG A 92 7.03 -29.53 -7.22
N ALA A 93 6.51 -29.11 -6.06
CA ALA A 93 7.30 -28.50 -4.99
C ALA A 93 8.42 -29.45 -4.53
N LYS A 94 8.08 -30.72 -4.28
CA LYS A 94 9.05 -31.79 -3.99
C LYS A 94 10.11 -31.99 -5.09
N ARG A 95 9.74 -31.85 -6.38
CA ARG A 95 10.71 -31.89 -7.50
C ARG A 95 11.65 -30.67 -7.49
N VAL A 96 11.11 -29.48 -7.22
CA VAL A 96 11.88 -28.24 -7.12
C VAL A 96 12.90 -28.31 -5.97
N ASP A 97 12.50 -28.79 -4.80
CA ASP A 97 13.40 -28.96 -3.66
C ASP A 97 14.47 -30.03 -3.91
N ALA A 98 14.10 -31.19 -4.45
CA ALA A 98 15.07 -32.22 -4.82
C ALA A 98 16.11 -31.72 -5.84
N ALA A 99 15.72 -30.85 -6.79
CA ALA A 99 16.65 -30.23 -7.72
C ALA A 99 17.54 -29.17 -7.03
N LYS A 100 16.99 -28.33 -6.13
CA LYS A 100 17.77 -27.39 -5.32
C LYS A 100 18.84 -28.12 -4.49
N ASP A 101 18.45 -29.19 -3.79
CA ASP A 101 19.33 -30.00 -2.95
C ASP A 101 20.42 -30.71 -3.76
N LYS A 102 20.09 -31.27 -4.93
CA LYS A 102 21.05 -31.82 -5.90
C LYS A 102 22.16 -30.82 -6.21
N TYR A 103 21.81 -29.61 -6.66
CA TYR A 103 22.84 -28.63 -7.05
C TYR A 103 23.57 -28.03 -5.85
N ALA A 104 22.88 -27.82 -4.71
CA ALA A 104 23.53 -27.40 -3.48
C ALA A 104 24.56 -28.44 -2.98
N ALA A 105 24.30 -29.74 -3.14
CA ALA A 105 25.26 -30.79 -2.85
C ALA A 105 26.46 -30.77 -3.83
N ILE A 106 26.21 -30.65 -5.14
CA ILE A 106 27.26 -30.54 -6.16
C ILE A 106 28.18 -29.33 -5.88
N LEU A 107 27.62 -28.15 -5.59
CA LEU A 107 28.39 -26.94 -5.30
C LEU A 107 29.25 -27.07 -4.04
N ARG A 108 28.76 -27.75 -2.99
CA ARG A 108 29.55 -28.09 -1.80
C ARG A 108 30.69 -29.07 -2.11
N LYS A 109 30.48 -30.05 -2.99
CA LYS A 109 31.54 -30.96 -3.45
C LYS A 109 32.61 -30.21 -4.24
N LEU A 110 32.20 -29.39 -5.22
CA LEU A 110 33.11 -28.56 -6.04
C LEU A 110 33.91 -27.56 -5.22
N ALA A 111 33.33 -27.03 -4.13
CA ALA A 111 34.08 -26.23 -3.16
C ALA A 111 35.12 -27.08 -2.39
N GLY A 112 34.81 -28.35 -2.11
CA GLY A 112 35.69 -29.32 -1.47
C GLY A 112 36.93 -29.64 -2.30
N GLY A 113 36.76 -29.92 -3.59
CA GLY A 113 37.81 -30.21 -4.57
C GLY A 113 37.23 -30.55 -5.97
N THR A 114 38.10 -30.74 -6.96
CA THR A 114 37.71 -31.03 -8.36
C THR A 114 38.21 -32.38 -8.87
N ASP A 115 38.64 -33.28 -7.98
CA ASP A 115 39.12 -34.62 -8.33
C ASP A 115 37.94 -35.60 -8.44
N GLY A 116 37.95 -36.47 -9.46
CA GLY A 116 36.93 -37.51 -9.63
C GLY A 116 35.50 -36.98 -9.84
N LEU A 117 35.35 -35.87 -10.58
CA LEU A 117 34.03 -35.32 -10.91
C LEU A 117 33.29 -36.21 -11.92
N THR A 118 32.00 -36.39 -11.68
CA THR A 118 31.05 -36.90 -12.67
C THR A 118 30.80 -35.87 -13.77
N ALA A 119 30.29 -36.31 -14.93
CA ALA A 119 29.97 -35.41 -16.05
C ALA A 119 29.00 -34.28 -15.66
N GLU A 120 28.07 -34.52 -14.74
CA GLU A 120 27.13 -33.52 -14.22
C GLU A 120 27.82 -32.50 -13.30
N GLU A 121 28.71 -32.95 -12.41
CA GLU A 121 29.48 -32.06 -11.54
C GLU A 121 30.49 -31.22 -12.34
N GLN A 122 31.09 -31.81 -13.38
CA GLN A 122 31.95 -31.09 -14.34
C GLN A 122 31.14 -30.04 -15.11
N ARG A 123 29.97 -30.39 -15.66
CA ARG A 123 29.05 -29.43 -16.30
C ARG A 123 28.72 -28.27 -15.38
N VAL A 124 28.41 -28.53 -14.10
CA VAL A 124 28.11 -27.49 -13.11
C VAL A 124 29.35 -26.65 -12.79
N ARG A 125 30.56 -27.22 -12.75
CA ARG A 125 31.81 -26.45 -12.60
C ARG A 125 32.05 -25.53 -13.80
N ASP A 126 31.76 -25.97 -15.02
CA ASP A 126 31.98 -25.20 -16.25
C ASP A 126 30.96 -24.07 -16.47
N LEU A 127 29.83 -24.07 -15.74
CA LEU A 127 28.94 -22.89 -15.65
C LEU A 127 29.57 -21.73 -14.87
N TRP A 128 30.54 -22.00 -13.98
CA TRP A 128 31.19 -20.97 -13.17
C TRP A 128 32.48 -20.46 -13.85
N PRO A 129 32.81 -19.16 -13.71
CA PRO A 129 34.13 -18.66 -14.10
C PRO A 129 35.26 -19.48 -13.45
N LYS A 130 36.35 -19.73 -14.18
CA LYS A 130 37.50 -20.50 -13.63
C LYS A 130 38.08 -19.87 -12.36
N SER A 131 37.97 -18.55 -12.22
CA SER A 131 38.32 -17.74 -11.05
C SER A 131 37.36 -17.86 -9.85
N ALA A 132 36.20 -18.51 -9.99
CA ALA A 132 35.23 -18.66 -8.90
C ALA A 132 35.85 -19.47 -7.74
N SER A 133 35.96 -18.81 -6.58
CA SER A 133 36.68 -19.32 -5.41
C SER A 133 35.88 -20.38 -4.64
N ARG A 134 36.56 -21.13 -3.76
CA ARG A 134 35.92 -22.04 -2.79
C ARG A 134 34.77 -21.38 -2.04
N ASN A 135 34.98 -20.15 -1.54
CA ASN A 135 33.96 -19.41 -0.80
C ASN A 135 32.78 -19.00 -1.71
N THR A 136 33.05 -18.69 -2.99
CA THR A 136 32.00 -18.38 -3.98
C THR A 136 31.07 -19.57 -4.19
N LEU A 137 31.63 -20.79 -4.29
CA LEU A 137 30.89 -22.04 -4.46
C LEU A 137 30.15 -22.49 -3.19
N VAL A 138 30.75 -22.30 -2.00
CA VAL A 138 30.05 -22.53 -0.72
C VAL A 138 28.83 -21.61 -0.59
N ALA A 139 28.99 -20.32 -0.91
CA ALA A 139 27.89 -19.37 -0.89
C ALA A 139 26.83 -19.67 -1.97
N ALA A 140 27.24 -20.10 -3.17
CA ALA A 140 26.32 -20.54 -4.23
C ALA A 140 25.42 -21.69 -3.78
N ALA A 141 25.96 -22.64 -3.00
CA ALA A 141 25.17 -23.73 -2.41
C ALA A 141 24.08 -23.27 -1.42
N GLY A 142 24.12 -22.02 -0.94
CA GLY A 142 23.05 -21.37 -0.18
C GLY A 142 22.11 -20.50 -1.02
N ARG A 143 22.49 -20.19 -2.27
CA ARG A 143 21.75 -19.31 -3.21
C ARG A 143 21.02 -20.07 -4.32
N VAL A 144 21.01 -21.41 -4.29
CA VAL A 144 20.31 -22.23 -5.30
C VAL A 144 18.80 -21.96 -5.25
N ARG A 145 18.29 -21.30 -6.28
CA ARG A 145 16.94 -20.77 -6.38
C ARG A 145 16.17 -21.41 -7.53
N PHE A 146 14.85 -21.50 -7.39
CA PHE A 146 13.94 -21.81 -8.48
C PHE A 146 13.18 -20.58 -8.96
N GLN A 147 13.10 -20.40 -10.27
CA GLN A 147 12.33 -19.37 -10.96
C GLN A 147 11.52 -20.02 -12.09
N LEU A 148 10.21 -20.21 -11.88
CA LEU A 148 9.31 -20.70 -12.93
C LEU A 148 9.27 -19.70 -14.11
N GLY A 149 9.21 -20.22 -15.33
CA GLY A 149 9.04 -19.43 -16.55
C GLY A 149 7.68 -18.77 -16.64
N GLN A 150 7.58 -17.74 -17.47
CA GLN A 150 6.38 -16.92 -17.70
C GLN A 150 6.05 -16.78 -19.20
N ALA A 151 6.69 -17.52 -20.11
CA ALA A 151 6.62 -17.30 -21.56
C ALA A 151 5.20 -17.34 -22.14
N ASN A 152 4.34 -18.23 -21.65
CA ASN A 152 2.91 -18.24 -22.02
C ASN A 152 2.18 -16.99 -21.53
N ARG A 153 2.34 -16.60 -20.26
CA ARG A 153 1.74 -15.38 -19.70
C ARG A 153 2.24 -14.12 -20.40
N PHE A 154 3.53 -14.06 -20.76
CA PHE A 154 4.12 -12.93 -21.48
C PHE A 154 3.60 -12.89 -22.92
N LYS A 155 3.48 -14.03 -23.62
CA LYS A 155 2.85 -14.11 -24.94
C LYS A 155 1.39 -13.65 -24.90
N GLU A 156 0.61 -14.05 -23.90
CA GLU A 156 -0.74 -13.50 -23.66
C GLU A 156 -0.71 -12.00 -23.34
N GLY A 157 0.28 -11.53 -22.56
CA GLY A 157 0.46 -10.12 -22.21
C GLY A 157 0.74 -9.25 -23.42
N LEU A 158 1.55 -9.73 -24.37
CA LEU A 158 1.75 -9.09 -25.66
C LEU A 158 0.44 -8.98 -26.45
N VAL A 159 -0.41 -10.01 -26.44
CA VAL A 159 -1.73 -9.97 -27.07
C VAL A 159 -2.61 -8.90 -26.39
N ARG A 160 -2.85 -9.03 -25.07
CA ARG A 160 -3.65 -8.09 -24.26
C ARG A 160 -3.16 -6.64 -24.30
N SER A 161 -1.85 -6.42 -24.47
CA SER A 161 -1.26 -5.08 -24.49
C SER A 161 -1.82 -4.20 -25.60
N GLY A 162 -2.25 -4.76 -26.74
CA GLY A 162 -2.82 -4.00 -27.85
C GLY A 162 -4.07 -3.21 -27.46
N GLN A 163 -4.87 -3.74 -26.52
CA GLN A 163 -6.07 -3.09 -26.02
C GLN A 163 -5.78 -1.77 -25.27
N TRP A 164 -4.67 -1.71 -24.51
CA TRP A 164 -4.42 -0.64 -23.53
C TRP A 164 -3.19 0.24 -23.85
N ARG A 165 -2.11 -0.34 -24.39
CA ARG A 165 -0.80 0.32 -24.58
C ARG A 165 -0.87 1.67 -25.31
N PRO A 166 -1.66 1.86 -26.39
CA PRO A 166 -1.74 3.16 -27.08
C PRO A 166 -2.29 4.29 -26.21
N GLN A 167 -3.13 4.00 -25.22
CA GLN A 167 -3.63 5.00 -24.27
C GLN A 167 -2.67 5.20 -23.08
N ILE A 168 -1.96 4.16 -22.64
CA ILE A 168 -0.92 4.26 -21.60
C ILE A 168 0.20 5.19 -22.07
N GLN A 169 0.66 5.03 -23.31
CA GLN A 169 1.68 5.91 -23.91
C GLN A 169 1.19 7.37 -23.92
N LYS A 170 -0.05 7.63 -24.38
CA LYS A 170 -0.68 8.97 -24.31
C LYS A 170 -0.82 9.52 -22.89
N ILE A 171 -1.03 8.68 -21.87
CA ILE A 171 -1.08 9.13 -20.46
C ILE A 171 0.32 9.57 -20.01
N PHE A 172 1.35 8.81 -20.37
CA PHE A 172 2.75 9.13 -20.03
C PHE A 172 3.26 10.37 -20.78
N GLU A 173 2.96 10.51 -22.08
CA GLU A 173 3.20 11.72 -22.88
C GLU A 173 2.60 12.97 -22.21
N ARG A 174 1.30 12.94 -21.87
CA ARG A 174 0.62 14.06 -21.17
C ARG A 174 1.22 14.40 -19.81
N GLN A 175 1.91 13.47 -19.15
CA GLN A 175 2.58 13.70 -17.88
C GLN A 175 4.08 14.00 -18.02
N GLY A 176 4.64 14.02 -19.24
CA GLY A 176 6.07 14.24 -19.48
C GLY A 176 6.94 13.06 -19.03
N LEU A 177 6.45 11.83 -19.22
CA LEU A 177 7.13 10.58 -18.85
C LEU A 177 7.51 9.76 -20.10
N PRO A 178 8.61 8.99 -20.07
CA PRO A 178 9.00 8.13 -21.20
C PRO A 178 7.92 7.11 -21.56
N THR A 179 7.66 6.93 -22.85
CA THR A 179 6.58 6.05 -23.32
C THR A 179 6.92 4.56 -23.14
N GLU A 180 8.20 4.22 -23.07
CA GLU A 180 8.70 2.86 -22.88
C GLU A 180 8.31 2.25 -21.53
N LEU A 181 7.98 3.10 -20.53
CA LEU A 181 7.36 2.67 -19.28
C LEU A 181 6.05 1.90 -19.52
N ALA A 182 5.40 2.07 -20.67
CA ALA A 182 4.19 1.33 -21.04
C ALA A 182 4.43 -0.18 -21.19
N ALA A 183 5.67 -0.66 -21.22
CA ALA A 183 6.00 -2.08 -21.13
C ALA A 183 5.93 -2.66 -19.70
N LEU A 184 5.93 -1.81 -18.66
CA LEU A 184 5.98 -2.27 -17.25
C LEU A 184 4.82 -3.21 -16.83
N PRO A 185 3.56 -3.07 -17.32
CA PRO A 185 2.50 -4.03 -17.05
C PRO A 185 2.77 -5.47 -17.49
N HIS A 186 3.78 -5.72 -18.34
CA HIS A 186 4.26 -7.08 -18.61
C HIS A 186 4.87 -7.75 -17.37
N VAL A 187 5.67 -6.99 -16.61
CA VAL A 187 6.35 -7.42 -15.38
C VAL A 187 5.36 -7.62 -14.23
N GLU A 188 4.35 -6.74 -14.13
CA GLU A 188 3.41 -6.75 -13.01
C GLU A 188 2.28 -7.78 -13.14
N SER A 189 1.49 -7.76 -14.23
CA SER A 189 0.36 -8.71 -14.39
C SER A 189 0.19 -9.28 -15.80
N SER A 190 1.14 -9.03 -16.71
CA SER A 190 1.02 -9.33 -18.13
C SER A 190 -0.26 -8.74 -18.74
N PHE A 191 -0.47 -7.42 -18.52
CA PHE A 191 -1.61 -6.63 -19.00
C PHE A 191 -3.00 -7.13 -18.59
N ASN A 192 -3.11 -7.83 -17.46
CA ASN A 192 -4.39 -8.32 -16.95
C ASN A 192 -5.01 -7.33 -15.92
N PRO A 193 -6.15 -6.66 -16.24
CA PRO A 193 -6.82 -5.74 -15.31
C PRO A 193 -7.58 -6.45 -14.18
N TYR A 194 -7.87 -7.75 -14.30
CA TYR A 194 -8.51 -8.57 -13.27
C TYR A 194 -7.51 -9.29 -12.35
N ALA A 195 -6.20 -9.06 -12.52
CA ALA A 195 -5.18 -9.77 -11.76
C ALA A 195 -5.19 -9.38 -10.27
N TYR A 196 -5.31 -10.38 -9.39
CA TYR A 196 -5.09 -10.25 -7.96
C TYR A 196 -3.90 -11.11 -7.53
N SER A 197 -2.99 -10.54 -6.75
CA SER A 197 -1.92 -11.29 -6.09
C SER A 197 -2.39 -11.89 -4.75
N LYS A 198 -1.67 -12.93 -4.29
CA LYS A 198 -1.85 -13.56 -2.96
C LYS A 198 -1.70 -12.57 -1.78
N VAL A 199 -1.09 -11.40 -2.00
CA VAL A 199 -0.85 -10.37 -0.97
C VAL A 199 -1.78 -9.15 -1.07
N GLY A 200 -2.73 -9.16 -2.01
CA GLY A 200 -3.77 -8.12 -2.12
C GLY A 200 -3.42 -6.93 -3.04
N ALA A 201 -2.29 -6.94 -3.73
CA ALA A 201 -2.09 -6.11 -4.92
C ALA A 201 -3.07 -6.52 -6.03
N ALA A 202 -3.57 -5.55 -6.79
CA ALA A 202 -4.60 -5.76 -7.80
C ALA A 202 -4.40 -4.92 -9.08
N GLY A 203 -4.97 -5.40 -10.18
CA GLY A 203 -5.07 -4.68 -11.44
C GLY A 203 -3.86 -4.82 -12.37
N MET A 204 -3.90 -4.09 -13.49
CA MET A 204 -2.86 -4.11 -14.53
C MET A 204 -1.47 -3.66 -14.01
N TRP A 205 -1.46 -2.84 -12.96
CA TRP A 205 -0.27 -2.25 -12.36
C TRP A 205 0.05 -2.79 -10.95
N GLN A 206 -0.63 -3.86 -10.52
CA GLN A 206 -0.49 -4.52 -9.21
C GLN A 206 -0.40 -3.55 -8.02
N PHE A 207 -1.32 -2.57 -7.96
CA PHE A 207 -1.36 -1.64 -6.83
C PHE A 207 -1.76 -2.35 -5.53
N MET A 208 -0.93 -2.26 -4.50
CA MET A 208 -1.33 -2.53 -3.11
C MET A 208 -2.46 -1.59 -2.69
N ARG A 209 -3.39 -2.04 -1.83
CA ARG A 209 -4.61 -1.26 -1.47
C ARG A 209 -4.27 0.09 -0.83
N SER A 210 -3.26 0.12 0.04
CA SER A 210 -2.72 1.31 0.69
C SER A 210 -2.12 2.31 -0.32
N THR A 211 -1.21 1.84 -1.19
CA THR A 211 -0.58 2.67 -2.23
C THR A 211 -1.61 3.18 -3.25
N GLY A 212 -2.55 2.33 -3.66
CA GLY A 212 -3.63 2.69 -4.59
C GLY A 212 -4.53 3.79 -4.04
N ARG A 213 -4.94 3.74 -2.76
CA ARG A 213 -5.77 4.77 -2.09
C ARG A 213 -5.20 6.20 -2.17
N ARG A 214 -3.89 6.37 -2.44
CA ARG A 214 -3.25 7.68 -2.62
C ARG A 214 -3.58 8.35 -3.96
N PHE A 215 -4.13 7.59 -4.93
CA PHE A 215 -4.37 8.03 -6.31
C PHE A 215 -5.73 7.55 -6.88
N LEU A 216 -6.34 6.54 -6.27
CA LEU A 216 -7.46 5.76 -6.81
C LEU A 216 -8.56 5.60 -5.76
N ARG A 217 -9.81 5.58 -6.21
CA ARG A 217 -10.96 5.22 -5.38
C ARG A 217 -10.98 3.71 -5.12
N ILE A 218 -10.96 3.33 -3.85
CA ILE A 218 -11.01 1.92 -3.44
C ILE A 218 -11.94 1.75 -2.22
N ASP A 219 -13.24 1.61 -2.48
CA ASP A 219 -14.30 1.49 -1.45
C ASP A 219 -14.95 0.08 -1.45
N SER A 220 -16.27 0.01 -1.22
CA SER A 220 -17.10 -1.20 -1.20
C SER A 220 -18.02 -1.36 -2.43
N SER A 221 -17.95 -0.40 -3.36
CA SER A 221 -18.65 -0.33 -4.64
C SER A 221 -17.67 -0.35 -5.82
N VAL A 222 -16.50 0.29 -5.66
CA VAL A 222 -15.49 0.48 -6.72
C VAL A 222 -14.09 0.16 -6.22
N ASP A 223 -13.28 -0.52 -7.05
CA ASP A 223 -11.83 -0.68 -6.91
C ASP A 223 -11.14 -0.23 -8.21
N GLU A 224 -10.78 1.05 -8.31
CA GLU A 224 -10.18 1.65 -9.51
C GLU A 224 -8.77 1.12 -9.84
N ARG A 225 -8.18 0.25 -9.01
CA ARG A 225 -6.95 -0.48 -9.38
C ARG A 225 -7.19 -1.40 -10.58
N LEU A 226 -8.42 -1.93 -10.70
CA LEU A 226 -8.83 -2.79 -11.80
C LEU A 226 -9.13 -1.99 -13.08
N ASP A 227 -9.35 -0.68 -12.98
CA ASP A 227 -9.64 0.19 -14.12
C ASP A 227 -8.38 0.42 -14.97
N PRO A 228 -8.32 0.01 -16.26
CA PRO A 228 -7.11 0.12 -17.08
C PRO A 228 -6.66 1.57 -17.32
N TYR A 229 -7.55 2.54 -17.18
CA TYR A 229 -7.30 3.95 -17.45
C TYR A 229 -6.88 4.67 -16.16
N LYS A 230 -7.70 4.59 -15.10
CA LYS A 230 -7.40 5.23 -13.81
C LYS A 230 -6.14 4.66 -13.19
N SER A 231 -5.97 3.34 -13.19
CA SER A 231 -4.73 2.72 -12.67
C SER A 231 -3.48 3.13 -13.47
N SER A 232 -3.60 3.40 -14.77
CA SER A 232 -2.50 3.95 -15.59
C SER A 232 -2.19 5.42 -15.26
N GLU A 233 -3.20 6.26 -14.99
CA GLU A 233 -2.99 7.64 -14.54
C GLU A 233 -2.39 7.72 -13.13
N ALA A 234 -2.74 6.76 -12.25
CA ALA A 234 -2.10 6.55 -10.95
C ALA A 234 -0.66 6.04 -11.07
N ALA A 235 -0.39 5.06 -11.95
CA ALA A 235 0.94 4.54 -12.20
C ALA A 235 1.89 5.63 -12.74
N ALA A 236 1.42 6.45 -13.68
CA ALA A 236 2.12 7.64 -14.15
C ALA A 236 2.48 8.57 -12.97
N SER A 237 1.49 8.90 -12.15
CA SER A 237 1.65 9.80 -10.99
C SER A 237 2.64 9.25 -9.96
N PHE A 238 2.63 7.94 -9.70
CA PHE A 238 3.53 7.29 -8.75
C PHE A 238 4.97 7.15 -9.29
N LEU A 239 5.14 6.74 -10.56
CA LEU A 239 6.44 6.71 -11.22
C LEU A 239 7.07 8.12 -11.29
N LYS A 240 6.27 9.15 -11.55
CA LYS A 240 6.70 10.55 -11.53
C LYS A 240 7.17 11.00 -10.14
N GLN A 241 6.47 10.59 -9.08
CA GLN A 241 6.92 10.83 -7.70
C GLN A 241 8.25 10.13 -7.42
N ASN A 242 8.39 8.84 -7.74
CA ASN A 242 9.65 8.11 -7.54
C ASN A 242 10.82 8.75 -8.30
N TYR A 243 10.59 9.19 -9.54
CA TYR A 243 11.59 9.91 -10.33
C TYR A 243 11.97 11.25 -9.69
N SER A 244 11.01 12.04 -9.20
CA SER A 244 11.29 13.31 -8.52
C SER A 244 12.06 13.15 -7.19
N ILE A 245 12.05 11.96 -6.59
CA ILE A 245 12.76 11.64 -5.34
C ILE A 245 14.18 11.14 -5.60
N LEU A 246 14.42 10.48 -6.75
CA LEU A 246 15.64 9.69 -7.01
C LEU A 246 16.43 10.12 -8.27
N GLY A 247 15.91 11.03 -9.09
CA GLY A 247 16.60 11.63 -10.25
C GLY A 247 16.90 10.70 -11.44
N LYS A 248 16.95 9.39 -11.23
CA LYS A 248 17.31 8.37 -12.24
C LYS A 248 16.21 7.33 -12.43
N TRP A 249 15.92 7.00 -13.68
CA TRP A 249 14.88 6.03 -14.05
C TRP A 249 15.12 4.59 -13.55
N PRO A 250 16.36 4.04 -13.57
CA PRO A 250 16.64 2.76 -12.93
C PRO A 250 16.23 2.71 -11.46
N LEU A 251 16.52 3.76 -10.70
CA LEU A 251 16.16 3.86 -9.29
C LEU A 251 14.65 4.07 -9.10
N ALA A 252 14.02 4.90 -9.94
CA ALA A 252 12.59 5.20 -9.88
C ALA A 252 11.70 3.98 -10.19
N LEU A 253 12.14 3.13 -11.13
CA LEU A 253 11.51 1.84 -11.43
C LEU A 253 11.73 0.84 -10.29
N THR A 254 12.96 0.65 -9.80
CA THR A 254 13.21 -0.22 -8.65
C THR A 254 12.42 0.25 -7.42
N ALA A 255 12.24 1.57 -7.23
CA ALA A 255 11.39 2.16 -6.19
C ALA A 255 9.88 2.01 -6.40
N TYR A 256 9.40 1.66 -7.61
CA TYR A 256 7.99 1.28 -7.81
C TYR A 256 7.69 0.03 -6.98
N ASN A 257 8.62 -0.91 -7.00
CA ASN A 257 8.57 -2.15 -6.24
C ASN A 257 9.08 -1.98 -4.81
N HIS A 258 10.32 -1.53 -4.61
CA HIS A 258 11.01 -1.40 -3.32
C HIS A 258 10.57 -0.21 -2.46
N GLY A 259 9.82 0.74 -3.02
CA GLY A 259 9.48 2.00 -2.38
C GLY A 259 10.61 3.05 -2.47
N PRO A 260 10.27 4.34 -2.63
CA PRO A 260 11.26 5.40 -2.83
C PRO A 260 12.19 5.65 -1.62
N ALA A 261 11.69 5.43 -0.39
CA ALA A 261 12.51 5.54 0.82
C ALA A 261 13.55 4.40 0.92
N GLY A 262 13.18 3.17 0.53
CA GLY A 262 14.11 2.04 0.49
C GLY A 262 15.26 2.26 -0.49
N MET A 263 14.94 2.77 -1.68
CA MET A 263 15.97 3.11 -2.69
C MET A 263 16.84 4.31 -2.29
N ARG A 264 16.28 5.32 -1.62
CA ARG A 264 17.10 6.43 -1.09
C ARG A 264 18.12 5.93 -0.06
N ARG A 265 17.71 5.07 0.89
CA ARG A 265 18.65 4.43 1.84
C ARG A 265 19.73 3.59 1.15
N ALA A 266 19.44 2.98 -0.01
CA ALA A 266 20.44 2.27 -0.80
C ALA A 266 21.51 3.22 -1.35
N VAL A 267 21.07 4.36 -1.94
CA VAL A 267 21.96 5.41 -2.45
C VAL A 267 22.79 6.03 -1.33
N ASP A 268 22.14 6.43 -0.23
CA ASP A 268 22.80 7.10 0.90
C ASP A 268 23.82 6.19 1.60
N ARG A 269 23.54 4.88 1.71
CA ARG A 269 24.42 3.91 2.39
C ARG A 269 25.63 3.49 1.54
N LEU A 270 25.49 3.41 0.21
CA LEU A 270 26.59 3.06 -0.69
C LEU A 270 27.33 4.29 -1.25
N GLY A 271 26.78 5.50 -1.08
CA GLY A 271 27.36 6.74 -1.61
C GLY A 271 27.29 6.84 -3.14
N THR A 272 26.42 6.07 -3.80
CA THR A 272 26.31 6.00 -5.25
C THR A 272 24.86 5.82 -5.70
N ASP A 273 24.52 6.42 -6.84
CA ASP A 273 23.22 6.30 -7.50
C ASP A 273 23.27 5.40 -8.75
N ASP A 274 24.35 4.61 -8.89
CA ASP A 274 24.50 3.58 -9.91
C ASP A 274 23.71 2.31 -9.54
N ILE A 275 22.81 1.91 -10.45
CA ILE A 275 22.01 0.70 -10.31
C ILE A 275 22.87 -0.58 -10.36
N ALA A 276 24.01 -0.59 -11.07
CA ALA A 276 24.89 -1.77 -11.11
C ALA A 276 25.50 -2.07 -9.74
N VAL A 277 26.03 -1.04 -9.08
CA VAL A 277 26.58 -1.15 -7.73
C VAL A 277 25.48 -1.48 -6.72
N ILE A 278 24.34 -0.79 -6.75
CA ILE A 278 23.20 -1.07 -5.85
C ILE A 278 22.68 -2.51 -6.01
N VAL A 279 22.57 -3.03 -7.24
CA VAL A 279 22.13 -4.41 -7.50
C VAL A 279 23.13 -5.45 -7.02
N ARG A 280 24.44 -5.16 -7.04
CA ARG A 280 25.49 -6.11 -6.61
C ARG A 280 25.83 -6.03 -5.13
N GLU A 281 25.72 -4.86 -4.50
CA GLU A 281 26.31 -4.58 -3.18
C GLU A 281 25.31 -4.15 -2.09
N TYR A 282 24.09 -3.71 -2.43
CA TYR A 282 23.12 -3.31 -1.40
C TYR A 282 22.40 -4.51 -0.77
N GLU A 283 22.83 -4.90 0.43
CA GLU A 283 22.13 -5.92 1.22
C GLU A 283 21.26 -5.31 2.34
N SER A 284 19.98 -5.70 2.39
CA SER A 284 19.10 -5.48 3.55
C SER A 284 18.06 -6.60 3.65
N ARG A 285 17.46 -6.79 4.84
CA ARG A 285 16.39 -7.77 5.08
C ARG A 285 15.20 -7.62 4.11
N THR A 286 15.01 -6.42 3.57
CA THR A 286 13.88 -6.11 2.70
C THR A 286 14.23 -6.10 1.22
N PHE A 287 15.41 -5.64 0.81
CA PHE A 287 15.87 -5.63 -0.60
C PHE A 287 16.23 -7.04 -1.11
N GLY A 288 15.23 -7.92 -1.16
CA GLY A 288 15.36 -9.29 -1.64
C GLY A 288 15.38 -9.40 -3.16
N PHE A 289 15.43 -10.65 -3.64
CA PHE A 289 15.55 -11.01 -5.06
C PHE A 289 14.59 -10.25 -5.99
N ALA A 290 13.33 -10.04 -5.59
CA ALA A 290 12.34 -9.32 -6.39
C ALA A 290 12.67 -7.84 -6.56
N SER A 291 12.93 -7.12 -5.45
CA SER A 291 13.34 -5.71 -5.47
C SER A 291 14.62 -5.53 -6.29
N ARG A 292 15.64 -6.34 -6.01
CA ARG A 292 16.96 -6.32 -6.66
C ARG A 292 16.88 -6.49 -8.18
N ASN A 293 15.92 -7.26 -8.68
CA ASN A 293 15.81 -7.58 -10.10
C ASN A 293 14.80 -6.74 -10.88
N PHE A 294 14.01 -5.88 -10.23
CA PHE A 294 12.84 -5.27 -10.85
C PHE A 294 13.16 -4.46 -12.11
N TYR A 295 14.26 -3.69 -12.10
CA TYR A 295 14.72 -2.95 -13.27
C TYR A 295 15.24 -3.85 -14.41
N LEU A 296 15.86 -4.98 -14.08
CA LEU A 296 16.38 -5.96 -15.06
C LEU A 296 15.24 -6.71 -15.75
N ALA A 297 14.23 -7.09 -14.98
CA ALA A 297 12.98 -7.64 -15.49
C ALA A 297 12.26 -6.65 -16.41
N PHE A 298 12.22 -5.35 -16.06
CA PHE A 298 11.69 -4.31 -16.94
C PHE A 298 12.48 -4.18 -18.25
N LEU A 299 13.82 -4.13 -18.21
CA LEU A 299 14.65 -4.05 -19.41
C LEU A 299 14.47 -5.26 -20.35
N ALA A 300 14.36 -6.46 -19.78
CA ALA A 300 14.03 -7.67 -20.53
C ALA A 300 12.63 -7.57 -21.17
N ALA A 301 11.62 -7.17 -20.40
CA ALA A 301 10.26 -7.02 -20.88
C ALA A 301 10.13 -5.96 -21.98
N LEU A 302 10.88 -4.85 -21.88
CA LEU A 302 10.90 -3.77 -22.87
C LEU A 302 11.52 -4.22 -24.20
N GLU A 303 12.60 -5.01 -24.19
CA GLU A 303 13.16 -5.54 -25.44
C GLU A 303 12.17 -6.48 -26.14
N ILE A 304 11.49 -7.36 -25.38
CA ILE A 304 10.52 -8.31 -25.93
C ILE A 304 9.26 -7.59 -26.42
N ASP A 305 8.77 -6.57 -25.71
CA ASP A 305 7.60 -5.78 -26.12
C ASP A 305 7.86 -4.95 -27.39
N ASN A 306 9.10 -4.50 -27.61
CA ASN A 306 9.48 -3.82 -28.85
C ASN A 306 9.80 -4.79 -30.00
N ASN A 307 10.13 -6.06 -29.72
CA ASN A 307 10.55 -7.04 -30.73
C ASN A 307 9.78 -8.38 -30.63
N PRO A 308 8.44 -8.41 -30.55
CA PRO A 308 7.70 -9.64 -30.23
C PRO A 308 7.90 -10.78 -31.25
N GLU A 309 8.10 -10.44 -32.53
CA GLU A 309 8.39 -11.41 -33.59
C GLU A 309 9.74 -12.12 -33.42
N LYS A 310 10.76 -11.44 -32.88
CA LYS A 310 12.10 -12.02 -32.58
C LYS A 310 12.00 -13.19 -31.59
N PHE A 311 11.03 -13.14 -30.67
CA PHE A 311 10.97 -14.02 -29.51
C PHE A 311 9.84 -15.05 -29.55
N PHE A 312 8.72 -14.77 -30.25
CA PHE A 312 7.53 -15.62 -30.19
C PHE A 312 6.88 -15.99 -31.53
N GLY A 313 7.10 -15.18 -32.57
CA GLY A 313 6.46 -15.30 -33.89
C GLY A 313 4.93 -15.11 -33.90
N GLY A 314 4.43 -14.40 -34.91
CA GLY A 314 3.01 -14.29 -35.25
C GLY A 314 2.16 -13.61 -34.17
N ILE A 315 2.68 -12.58 -33.51
CA ILE A 315 2.00 -11.88 -32.41
C ILE A 315 1.01 -10.86 -32.95
N ARG A 316 -0.22 -11.32 -33.18
CA ARG A 316 -1.39 -10.45 -33.34
C ARG A 316 -1.80 -9.90 -31.96
N ARG A 317 -1.57 -8.61 -31.72
CA ARG A 317 -2.13 -7.92 -30.54
C ARG A 317 -3.63 -7.68 -30.67
N ASP A 318 -4.30 -7.53 -29.54
CA ASP A 318 -5.72 -7.14 -29.48
C ASP A 318 -5.94 -5.73 -30.08
N ALA A 319 -7.15 -5.46 -30.54
CA ALA A 319 -7.52 -4.12 -30.98
C ALA A 319 -7.59 -3.17 -29.78
N GLN A 320 -7.15 -1.92 -29.96
CA GLN A 320 -7.24 -0.87 -28.93
C GLN A 320 -8.70 -0.74 -28.44
N ASP A 321 -8.91 -0.62 -27.14
CA ASP A 321 -10.23 -0.30 -26.62
C ASP A 321 -10.70 1.06 -27.17
N ASN A 322 -11.92 1.05 -27.68
CA ASN A 322 -12.64 2.19 -28.26
C ASN A 322 -13.92 2.51 -27.48
N SER A 323 -14.07 1.96 -26.26
CA SER A 323 -15.18 2.28 -25.36
C SER A 323 -15.24 3.76 -25.02
N GLN A 324 -16.47 4.29 -25.01
CA GLN A 324 -16.76 5.65 -24.57
C GLN A 324 -17.03 5.64 -23.07
N ALA A 325 -16.52 6.65 -22.36
CA ALA A 325 -16.74 6.83 -20.92
C ALA A 325 -17.66 8.03 -20.67
N PHE A 326 -18.59 7.90 -19.73
CA PHE A 326 -19.49 8.98 -19.31
C PHE A 326 -19.53 9.11 -17.78
N VAL A 327 -19.35 10.34 -17.28
CA VAL A 327 -19.38 10.62 -15.84
C VAL A 327 -20.83 10.65 -15.35
N LEU A 328 -21.25 9.67 -14.54
CA LEU A 328 -22.61 9.61 -14.02
C LEU A 328 -22.89 10.76 -13.03
N PRO A 329 -23.96 11.57 -13.22
CA PRO A 329 -24.28 12.69 -12.32
C PRO A 329 -24.87 12.24 -10.98
N ASP A 330 -25.62 11.14 -10.97
CA ASP A 330 -26.38 10.62 -9.83
C ASP A 330 -25.88 9.23 -9.42
N TYR A 331 -26.28 8.75 -8.24
CA TYR A 331 -26.20 7.32 -7.95
C TYR A 331 -27.34 6.59 -8.67
N MET A 332 -27.03 5.61 -9.51
CA MET A 332 -28.02 4.87 -10.30
C MET A 332 -27.86 3.34 -10.11
N PRO A 333 -28.95 2.54 -10.03
CA PRO A 333 -28.84 1.08 -9.99
C PRO A 333 -28.26 0.53 -11.29
N MET A 334 -27.35 -0.46 -11.22
CA MET A 334 -26.80 -1.09 -12.42
C MET A 334 -27.87 -1.77 -13.30
N PRO A 335 -28.90 -2.48 -12.77
CA PRO A 335 -29.96 -3.05 -13.60
C PRO A 335 -30.67 -2.00 -14.48
N THR A 336 -30.89 -0.80 -13.93
CA THR A 336 -31.51 0.32 -14.64
C THR A 336 -30.60 0.90 -15.72
N LEU A 337 -29.29 1.00 -15.45
CA LEU A 337 -28.30 1.39 -16.45
C LEU A 337 -28.22 0.38 -17.61
N VAL A 338 -28.17 -0.92 -17.31
CA VAL A 338 -28.21 -2.01 -18.31
C VAL A 338 -29.45 -1.87 -19.20
N ALA A 339 -30.63 -1.70 -18.60
CA ALA A 339 -31.90 -1.55 -19.33
C ALA A 339 -31.95 -0.28 -20.20
N ALA A 340 -31.45 0.85 -19.69
CA ALA A 340 -31.42 2.13 -20.41
C ALA A 340 -30.42 2.13 -21.59
N LEU A 341 -29.25 1.53 -21.39
CA LEU A 341 -28.21 1.36 -22.41
C LEU A 341 -28.57 0.29 -23.46
N ARG A 342 -29.42 -0.68 -23.11
CA ARG A 342 -29.72 -1.88 -23.92
C ARG A 342 -28.48 -2.70 -24.27
N ALA A 343 -27.52 -2.75 -23.35
CA ALA A 343 -26.22 -3.40 -23.53
C ALA A 343 -26.20 -4.83 -22.97
N ASP A 344 -25.27 -5.66 -23.45
CA ASP A 344 -24.90 -6.91 -22.78
C ASP A 344 -24.26 -6.61 -21.40
N THR A 345 -24.83 -7.19 -20.34
CA THR A 345 -24.31 -7.09 -18.97
C THR A 345 -22.87 -7.59 -18.88
N GLU A 346 -22.50 -8.65 -19.59
CA GLU A 346 -21.13 -9.18 -19.55
C GLU A 346 -20.16 -8.27 -20.33
N GLN A 347 -20.60 -7.63 -21.40
CA GLN A 347 -19.84 -6.59 -22.10
C GLN A 347 -19.62 -5.36 -21.21
N LEU A 348 -20.65 -4.91 -20.48
CA LEU A 348 -20.47 -3.83 -19.51
C LEU A 348 -19.54 -4.24 -18.36
N LYS A 349 -19.59 -5.47 -17.86
CA LYS A 349 -18.60 -5.99 -16.88
C LYS A 349 -17.17 -6.03 -17.43
N ARG A 350 -17.00 -6.38 -18.71
CA ARG A 350 -15.70 -6.36 -19.40
C ARG A 350 -15.15 -4.94 -19.57
N LEU A 351 -16.02 -3.94 -19.75
CA LEU A 351 -15.62 -2.53 -19.90
C LEU A 351 -15.50 -1.78 -18.56
N ASN A 352 -16.12 -2.26 -17.48
CA ASN A 352 -16.11 -1.63 -16.15
C ASN A 352 -15.54 -2.58 -15.07
N PRO A 353 -14.29 -3.06 -15.21
CA PRO A 353 -13.68 -4.04 -14.29
C PRO A 353 -13.59 -3.54 -12.84
N SER A 354 -13.58 -2.23 -12.63
CA SER A 354 -13.54 -1.57 -11.33
C SER A 354 -14.84 -1.63 -10.53
N LEU A 355 -15.98 -1.95 -11.14
CA LEU A 355 -17.26 -2.08 -10.43
C LEU A 355 -17.37 -3.45 -9.74
N LEU A 356 -17.50 -3.42 -8.41
CA LEU A 356 -17.49 -4.63 -7.58
C LEU A 356 -18.83 -5.38 -7.63
N PRO A 357 -18.88 -6.69 -7.29
CA PRO A 357 -20.08 -7.52 -7.42
C PRO A 357 -21.36 -6.97 -6.76
N ALA A 358 -21.23 -6.19 -5.67
CA ALA A 358 -22.35 -5.54 -5.00
C ALA A 358 -23.08 -4.49 -5.87
N VAL A 359 -22.39 -3.88 -6.83
CA VAL A 359 -22.98 -2.97 -7.81
C VAL A 359 -23.75 -3.75 -8.87
N TRP A 360 -23.20 -4.86 -9.35
CA TRP A 360 -23.83 -5.73 -10.36
C TRP A 360 -25.05 -6.49 -9.85
N SER A 361 -25.09 -6.83 -8.56
CA SER A 361 -26.26 -7.43 -7.90
C SER A 361 -27.32 -6.40 -7.47
N GLY A 362 -27.06 -5.09 -7.64
CA GLY A 362 -27.97 -4.02 -7.23
C GLY A 362 -28.03 -3.76 -5.72
N SER A 363 -27.28 -4.48 -4.88
CA SER A 363 -27.19 -4.15 -3.44
C SER A 363 -26.45 -2.84 -3.17
N ARG A 364 -25.71 -2.34 -4.17
CA ARG A 364 -25.23 -0.96 -4.27
C ARG A 364 -25.59 -0.37 -5.63
N ARG A 365 -25.72 0.96 -5.68
CA ARG A 365 -25.79 1.76 -6.90
C ARG A 365 -24.39 2.01 -7.45
N VAL A 366 -24.28 2.22 -8.76
CA VAL A 366 -23.08 2.85 -9.35
C VAL A 366 -22.96 4.25 -8.74
N PRO A 367 -21.77 4.67 -8.26
CA PRO A 367 -21.64 5.98 -7.65
C PRO A 367 -21.77 7.15 -8.63
N ARG A 368 -22.29 8.29 -8.14
CA ARG A 368 -22.07 9.58 -8.81
C ARG A 368 -20.57 9.84 -9.00
N GLY A 369 -20.22 10.51 -10.09
CA GLY A 369 -18.84 10.78 -10.50
C GLY A 369 -18.09 9.58 -11.10
N PHE A 370 -18.71 8.40 -11.20
CA PHE A 370 -18.08 7.25 -11.84
C PHE A 370 -18.11 7.38 -13.38
N GLU A 371 -16.98 7.08 -14.03
CA GLU A 371 -16.83 7.05 -15.48
C GLU A 371 -17.33 5.71 -16.04
N LEU A 372 -18.64 5.61 -16.27
CA LEU A 372 -19.25 4.40 -16.83
C LEU A 372 -18.83 4.23 -18.30
N ARG A 373 -18.20 3.09 -18.61
CA ARG A 373 -17.78 2.73 -19.96
C ARG A 373 -18.82 1.88 -20.69
N ALA A 374 -19.07 2.20 -21.96
CA ALA A 374 -19.94 1.44 -22.85
C ALA A 374 -19.33 1.32 -24.26
N PRO A 375 -19.79 0.36 -25.09
CA PRO A 375 -19.37 0.26 -26.47
C PRO A 375 -19.67 1.56 -27.25
N PRO A 376 -18.83 1.96 -28.23
CA PRO A 376 -19.01 3.20 -28.99
C PRO A 376 -20.25 3.22 -29.90
N THR A 377 -20.97 2.10 -30.01
CA THR A 377 -22.27 1.98 -30.68
C THR A 377 -23.44 2.49 -29.82
N ILE A 378 -23.22 2.82 -28.54
CA ILE A 378 -24.26 3.28 -27.62
C ILE A 378 -24.09 4.76 -27.33
N ASP A 379 -25.07 5.58 -27.71
CA ASP A 379 -25.17 6.96 -27.25
C ASP A 379 -25.53 6.99 -25.76
N LEU A 380 -24.49 7.07 -24.93
CA LEU A 380 -24.57 7.19 -23.47
C LEU A 380 -25.44 8.38 -23.04
N SER A 381 -25.43 9.50 -23.78
CA SER A 381 -26.19 10.70 -23.41
C SER A 381 -27.70 10.47 -23.60
N GLN A 382 -28.12 9.93 -24.74
CA GLN A 382 -29.51 9.57 -25.01
C GLN A 382 -30.00 8.42 -24.14
N ALA A 383 -29.15 7.43 -23.86
CA ALA A 383 -29.50 6.33 -22.97
C ALA A 383 -29.77 6.83 -21.55
N LEU A 384 -28.88 7.65 -20.99
CA LEU A 384 -29.05 8.19 -19.63
C LEU A 384 -30.20 9.20 -19.54
N ALA A 385 -30.50 9.95 -20.60
CA ALA A 385 -31.70 10.80 -20.67
C ALA A 385 -33.02 10.02 -20.53
N ARG A 386 -33.02 8.70 -20.76
CA ARG A 386 -34.19 7.81 -20.59
C ARG A 386 -34.29 7.20 -19.18
N VAL A 387 -33.29 7.37 -18.31
CA VAL A 387 -33.32 6.88 -16.92
C VAL A 387 -34.30 7.73 -16.10
N PRO A 388 -35.38 7.16 -15.55
CA PRO A 388 -36.38 7.90 -14.78
C PRO A 388 -35.79 8.63 -13.57
N SER A 389 -36.39 9.76 -13.19
CA SER A 389 -35.96 10.52 -12.00
C SER A 389 -36.10 9.74 -10.69
N SER A 390 -36.99 8.76 -10.60
CA SER A 390 -37.11 7.84 -9.46
C SER A 390 -35.89 6.92 -9.27
N GLU A 391 -35.15 6.65 -10.35
CA GLU A 391 -33.97 5.79 -10.39
C GLU A 391 -32.65 6.57 -10.23
N ARG A 392 -32.75 7.90 -10.11
CA ARG A 392 -31.64 8.83 -9.91
C ARG A 392 -31.60 9.23 -8.44
N HIS A 393 -30.58 8.79 -7.72
CA HIS A 393 -30.52 8.94 -6.28
C HIS A 393 -29.37 9.87 -5.86
N ALA A 394 -29.63 10.75 -4.89
CA ALA A 394 -28.62 11.63 -4.31
C ALA A 394 -27.58 10.88 -3.45
N SER A 395 -27.87 9.63 -3.06
CA SER A 395 -27.07 8.84 -2.11
C SER A 395 -26.91 7.37 -2.53
N GLN A 396 -25.84 6.75 -2.03
CA GLN A 396 -25.63 5.31 -2.10
C GLN A 396 -26.73 4.56 -1.32
N VAL A 397 -26.97 3.29 -1.64
CA VAL A 397 -27.75 2.39 -0.80
C VAL A 397 -27.09 2.34 0.58
N VAL A 398 -27.80 2.80 1.61
CA VAL A 398 -27.39 2.63 3.00
C VAL A 398 -27.56 1.15 3.32
N ASP A 399 -26.46 0.44 3.56
CA ASP A 399 -26.53 -0.91 4.11
C ASP A 399 -27.33 -0.84 5.42
N THR A 400 -28.47 -1.53 5.52
CA THR A 400 -29.33 -1.46 6.71
C THR A 400 -28.99 -2.51 7.75
N GLN A 401 -28.43 -3.64 7.28
CA GLN A 401 -27.88 -4.70 8.10
C GLN A 401 -26.61 -5.24 7.45
N HIS A 402 -25.70 -5.73 8.28
CA HIS A 402 -24.51 -6.46 7.87
C HIS A 402 -24.48 -7.82 8.58
N ARG A 403 -24.21 -8.91 7.84
CA ARG A 403 -24.06 -10.25 8.42
C ARG A 403 -22.58 -10.58 8.64
N VAL A 404 -22.20 -10.70 9.91
CA VAL A 404 -20.83 -10.95 10.37
C VAL A 404 -20.24 -12.21 9.72
N GLN A 405 -19.10 -12.06 9.05
CA GLN A 405 -18.35 -13.15 8.42
C GLN A 405 -17.24 -13.69 9.34
N ARG A 406 -16.61 -14.79 8.92
CA ARG A 406 -15.53 -15.43 9.69
C ARG A 406 -14.28 -14.55 9.69
N GLY A 407 -13.87 -14.09 10.87
CA GLY A 407 -12.72 -13.20 11.06
C GLY A 407 -13.08 -11.71 11.15
N GLU A 408 -14.36 -11.35 11.08
CA GLU A 408 -14.79 -9.96 11.24
C GLU A 408 -15.01 -9.59 12.71
N THR A 409 -14.69 -8.34 13.05
CA THR A 409 -14.79 -7.76 14.38
C THR A 409 -15.66 -6.50 14.32
N LEU A 410 -16.11 -5.98 15.47
CA LEU A 410 -16.87 -4.74 15.45
C LEU A 410 -16.03 -3.56 14.91
N SER A 411 -14.70 -3.59 15.06
CA SER A 411 -13.82 -2.59 14.44
C SER A 411 -13.82 -2.69 12.92
N THR A 412 -13.54 -3.86 12.33
CA THR A 412 -13.47 -4.00 10.87
C THR A 412 -14.81 -3.75 10.18
N ILE A 413 -15.91 -4.09 10.85
CA ILE A 413 -17.27 -3.80 10.36
C ILE A 413 -17.61 -2.32 10.51
N ALA A 414 -17.35 -1.70 11.66
CA ALA A 414 -17.63 -0.27 11.86
C ALA A 414 -16.82 0.59 10.87
N THR A 415 -15.53 0.28 10.67
CA THR A 415 -14.68 0.91 9.66
C THR A 415 -15.20 0.69 8.24
N ARG A 416 -15.66 -0.52 7.87
CA ARG A 416 -16.25 -0.81 6.55
C ARG A 416 -17.43 0.10 6.21
N TYR A 417 -18.27 0.41 7.20
CA TYR A 417 -19.49 1.19 7.02
C TYR A 417 -19.37 2.66 7.46
N GLY A 418 -18.15 3.14 7.77
CA GLY A 418 -17.89 4.54 8.11
C GLY A 418 -18.50 5.02 9.43
N VAL A 419 -18.75 4.11 10.37
CA VAL A 419 -19.40 4.40 11.67
C VAL A 419 -18.44 4.12 12.82
N SER A 420 -18.69 4.70 14.01
CA SER A 420 -17.87 4.41 15.18
C SER A 420 -18.24 3.05 15.80
N GLN A 421 -17.26 2.34 16.37
CA GLN A 421 -17.51 1.10 17.10
C GLN A 421 -18.51 1.30 18.24
N ALA A 422 -18.45 2.44 18.94
CA ALA A 422 -19.40 2.77 20.00
C ALA A 422 -20.84 2.90 19.46
N ARG A 423 -21.05 3.61 18.34
CA ARG A 423 -22.37 3.79 17.73
C ARG A 423 -22.93 2.50 17.13
N LEU A 424 -22.07 1.68 16.52
CA LEU A 424 -22.49 0.39 15.99
C LEU A 424 -22.77 -0.61 17.12
N ALA A 425 -22.04 -0.54 18.23
CA ALA A 425 -22.32 -1.33 19.43
C ALA A 425 -23.65 -0.94 20.06
N GLU A 426 -23.86 0.36 20.28
CA GLU A 426 -25.10 0.95 20.83
C GLU A 426 -26.32 0.50 20.03
N LEU A 427 -26.31 0.66 18.70
CA LEU A 427 -27.40 0.27 17.82
C LEU A 427 -27.72 -1.25 17.84
N ASN A 428 -26.73 -2.07 18.17
CA ASN A 428 -26.85 -3.53 18.27
C ASN A 428 -26.91 -4.04 19.71
N THR A 429 -27.07 -3.15 20.70
CA THR A 429 -27.09 -3.47 22.14
C THR A 429 -25.85 -4.26 22.62
N LEU A 430 -24.71 -4.12 21.92
CA LEU A 430 -23.48 -4.87 22.21
C LEU A 430 -22.75 -4.24 23.40
N ARG A 431 -22.51 -5.05 24.44
CA ARG A 431 -21.68 -4.67 25.59
C ARG A 431 -20.21 -4.98 25.31
N GLN A 432 -19.29 -4.26 25.93
CA GLN A 432 -17.85 -4.54 25.80
C GLN A 432 -17.58 -5.98 26.26
N PRO A 433 -16.83 -6.79 25.47
CA PRO A 433 -15.79 -6.42 24.51
C PRO A 433 -16.31 -6.29 23.06
N TYR A 434 -17.62 -6.10 22.87
CA TYR A 434 -18.28 -6.09 21.56
C TYR A 434 -18.12 -7.42 20.82
N ARG A 435 -18.47 -8.52 21.51
CA ARG A 435 -18.42 -9.86 20.91
C ARG A 435 -19.41 -9.97 19.76
N LEU A 436 -18.90 -10.45 18.63
CA LEU A 436 -19.67 -10.83 17.47
C LEU A 436 -19.64 -12.35 17.27
N ARG A 437 -20.70 -12.89 16.67
CA ARG A 437 -20.79 -14.28 16.22
C ARG A 437 -20.86 -14.31 14.70
N VAL A 438 -20.13 -15.24 14.08
CA VAL A 438 -20.27 -15.45 12.62
C VAL A 438 -21.72 -15.81 12.31
N GLY A 439 -22.29 -15.19 11.28
CA GLY A 439 -23.70 -15.31 10.90
C GLY A 439 -24.66 -14.36 11.63
N GLN A 440 -24.20 -13.58 12.62
CA GLN A 440 -25.00 -12.55 13.29
C GLN A 440 -25.33 -11.41 12.33
N ALA A 441 -26.61 -11.00 12.29
CA ALA A 441 -26.99 -9.74 11.66
C ALA A 441 -26.74 -8.58 12.64
N LEU A 442 -26.08 -7.53 12.15
CA LEU A 442 -25.91 -6.25 12.83
C LEU A 442 -26.69 -5.19 12.08
N LEU A 443 -27.63 -4.52 12.76
CA LEU A 443 -28.23 -3.28 12.29
C LEU A 443 -27.14 -2.24 12.07
N LEU A 444 -27.17 -1.56 10.93
CA LEU A 444 -26.24 -0.50 10.59
C LEU A 444 -26.92 0.87 10.73
N PRO A 445 -26.23 1.90 11.25
CA PRO A 445 -26.84 3.21 11.47
C PRO A 445 -27.45 3.78 10.19
N GLN A 446 -28.77 3.95 10.21
CA GLN A 446 -29.45 4.66 9.13
C GLN A 446 -28.97 6.11 9.14
N THR A 447 -28.22 6.49 8.10
CA THR A 447 -27.87 7.88 7.85
C THR A 447 -29.11 8.61 7.32
N SER A 448 -30.03 8.93 8.24
CA SER A 448 -31.10 9.89 8.00
C SER A 448 -30.49 11.16 7.43
N SER A 449 -30.95 11.57 6.25
CA SER A 449 -30.33 12.62 5.45
C SER A 449 -30.66 14.01 6.01
N THR A 450 -29.97 14.39 7.09
CA THR A 450 -29.93 15.76 7.60
C THR A 450 -28.49 16.07 8.01
N PRO A 451 -27.83 17.10 7.42
CA PRO A 451 -26.57 17.57 7.97
C PRO A 451 -26.85 18.16 9.35
N ILE A 452 -26.23 17.62 10.40
CA ILE A 452 -26.24 18.26 11.71
C ILE A 452 -25.32 19.47 11.62
N ALA A 453 -25.90 20.61 11.23
CA ALA A 453 -25.29 21.91 11.42
C ALA A 453 -25.02 22.09 12.92
N ILE A 454 -23.80 22.53 13.27
CA ILE A 454 -23.42 22.76 14.67
C ILE A 454 -23.99 24.10 15.12
N VAL A 455 -25.32 24.15 15.26
CA VAL A 455 -26.03 25.26 15.91
C VAL A 455 -26.21 24.86 17.38
N ALA A 456 -25.55 25.58 18.27
CA ALA A 456 -25.75 25.41 19.71
C ALA A 456 -27.07 26.06 20.13
N GLU A 457 -28.02 25.27 20.63
CA GLU A 457 -29.13 25.78 21.44
C GLU A 457 -29.12 25.11 22.82
N GLN A 458 -29.39 25.91 23.86
CA GLN A 458 -29.18 25.54 25.25
C GLN A 458 -30.37 24.79 25.84
N PRO A 459 -30.17 23.87 26.82
CA PRO A 459 -31.26 23.35 27.63
C PRO A 459 -31.88 24.48 28.46
N ARG A 460 -33.15 24.81 28.22
CA ARG A 460 -33.91 25.69 29.13
C ARG A 460 -34.35 24.90 30.35
N VAL A 461 -34.05 25.41 31.54
CA VAL A 461 -34.66 25.00 32.81
C VAL A 461 -35.24 26.26 33.46
N PRO A 462 -36.49 26.27 33.94
CA PRO A 462 -37.23 27.52 34.13
C PRO A 462 -36.96 28.23 35.47
N GLY A 463 -36.64 29.52 35.37
CA GLY A 463 -36.99 30.55 36.35
C GLY A 463 -36.16 30.65 37.63
N VAL A 464 -35.50 31.80 37.82
CA VAL A 464 -35.74 32.76 38.91
C VAL A 464 -34.94 34.05 38.62
N VAL A 465 -35.34 35.17 39.22
CA VAL A 465 -34.91 36.55 38.93
C VAL A 465 -33.39 36.83 39.08
N ALA A 466 -32.93 37.86 38.35
CA ALA A 466 -31.57 38.40 38.37
C ALA A 466 -31.31 39.35 39.55
N VAL A 467 -30.04 39.79 39.73
CA VAL A 467 -29.62 41.22 39.74
C VAL A 467 -28.08 41.37 39.93
N THR A 468 -27.44 41.96 38.91
CA THR A 468 -26.21 42.80 38.80
C THR A 468 -25.00 42.77 39.78
N GLN A 469 -23.85 43.20 39.22
CA GLN A 469 -22.67 43.89 39.80
C GLN A 469 -21.39 43.10 40.14
N GLU A 470 -20.33 43.39 39.36
CA GLU A 470 -18.94 43.59 39.82
C GLU A 470 -18.82 44.92 40.62
N PRO A 471 -17.84 45.17 41.53
CA PRO A 471 -16.39 45.00 41.20
C PRO A 471 -15.34 44.72 42.32
N ARG A 472 -14.15 44.28 41.85
CA ARG A 472 -12.77 44.55 42.35
C ARG A 472 -12.24 44.04 43.72
N LEU A 473 -11.01 43.51 43.60
CA LEU A 473 -9.83 43.65 44.50
C LEU A 473 -9.83 43.00 45.90
N ALA A 474 -9.23 41.81 45.96
CA ALA A 474 -8.19 41.47 46.93
C ALA A 474 -7.24 40.43 46.30
N ALA A 475 -6.03 40.24 46.84
CA ALA A 475 -5.03 39.35 46.25
C ALA A 475 -4.60 38.25 47.22
N GLY A 476 -4.33 37.06 46.67
CA GLY A 476 -3.37 36.11 47.23
C GLY A 476 -3.91 35.04 48.19
N GLU A 477 -4.43 33.95 47.64
CA GLU A 477 -4.18 32.63 48.21
C GLU A 477 -3.91 31.60 47.09
N SER A 478 -2.99 30.66 47.34
CA SER A 478 -2.37 29.85 46.26
C SER A 478 -2.99 28.47 46.15
N SER A 479 -3.74 28.23 45.07
CA SER A 479 -4.35 26.93 44.72
C SER A 479 -3.37 25.76 44.83
N ARG A 480 -3.46 24.91 45.88
CA ARG A 480 -2.53 23.80 46.07
C ARG A 480 -3.00 22.55 45.32
N ARG A 481 -2.39 22.32 44.16
CA ARG A 481 -2.54 21.10 43.35
C ARG A 481 -1.26 20.25 43.38
N TYR A 482 -1.41 18.94 43.56
CA TYR A 482 -0.30 17.97 43.57
C TYR A 482 -0.34 17.09 42.31
N ILE A 483 0.82 16.89 41.67
CA ILE A 483 0.95 15.94 40.55
C ILE A 483 1.52 14.63 41.09
N VAL A 484 0.75 13.55 41.00
CA VAL A 484 1.11 12.19 41.43
C VAL A 484 2.38 11.74 40.69
N ARG A 485 3.42 11.37 41.43
CA ARG A 485 4.71 10.92 40.87
C ARG A 485 4.86 9.41 40.97
N ARG A 486 5.82 8.85 40.22
CA ARG A 486 6.16 7.42 40.25
C ARG A 486 6.41 6.93 41.67
N GLY A 487 5.54 6.03 42.14
CA GLY A 487 5.65 5.40 43.46
C GLY A 487 4.84 6.06 44.58
N ASP A 488 4.16 7.19 44.34
CA ASP A 488 3.21 7.77 45.30
C ASP A 488 2.00 6.84 45.57
N SER A 489 1.27 7.10 46.67
CA SER A 489 -0.02 6.48 47.01
C SER A 489 -0.92 7.53 47.67
N VAL A 490 -2.26 7.35 47.65
CA VAL A 490 -3.20 8.25 48.33
C VAL A 490 -2.79 8.47 49.80
N SER A 491 -2.46 7.38 50.51
CA SER A 491 -1.92 7.41 51.88
C SER A 491 -0.71 8.32 52.07
N ARG A 492 0.31 8.20 51.22
CA ARG A 492 1.54 8.98 51.35
C ARG A 492 1.39 10.41 50.83
N ILE A 493 0.49 10.68 49.88
CA ILE A 493 0.17 12.05 49.46
C ILE A 493 -0.62 12.77 50.57
N ALA A 494 -1.69 12.15 51.08
CA ALA A 494 -2.53 12.73 52.13
C ALA A 494 -1.71 13.09 53.37
N THR A 495 -0.93 12.12 53.89
CA THR A 495 -0.03 12.31 55.05
C THR A 495 0.96 13.44 54.83
N LYS A 496 1.62 13.48 53.66
CA LYS A 496 2.62 14.49 53.26
C LYS A 496 2.04 15.91 53.12
N HIS A 497 0.73 16.03 52.95
CA HIS A 497 0.02 17.30 52.77
C HIS A 497 -0.96 17.62 53.91
N GLY A 498 -0.91 16.88 55.03
CA GLY A 498 -1.70 17.17 56.23
C GLY A 498 -3.18 16.79 56.15
N LEU A 499 -3.56 15.93 55.20
CA LEU A 499 -4.93 15.48 54.96
C LEU A 499 -5.11 14.02 55.44
N SER A 500 -6.34 13.64 55.78
CA SER A 500 -6.69 12.22 55.87
C SER A 500 -6.92 11.63 54.47
N GLU A 501 -6.69 10.33 54.31
CA GLU A 501 -6.90 9.65 53.02
C GLU A 501 -8.33 9.84 52.51
N GLN A 502 -9.30 9.66 53.41
CA GLN A 502 -10.72 9.78 53.09
C GLN A 502 -11.10 11.22 52.71
N ALA A 503 -10.49 12.25 53.31
CA ALA A 503 -10.70 13.64 52.91
C ALA A 503 -10.07 13.95 51.54
N LEU A 504 -8.83 13.53 51.28
CA LEU A 504 -8.19 13.69 49.97
C LEU A 504 -8.97 12.94 48.87
N MET A 505 -9.52 11.76 49.19
CA MET A 505 -10.37 10.98 48.31
C MET A 505 -11.71 11.66 48.01
N GLN A 506 -12.43 12.13 49.05
CA GLN A 506 -13.68 12.86 48.87
C GLN A 506 -13.48 14.14 48.05
N LEU A 507 -12.46 14.93 48.36
CA LEU A 507 -12.11 16.17 47.67
C LEU A 507 -11.85 15.97 46.16
N ASN A 508 -11.37 14.79 45.76
CA ASN A 508 -11.05 14.43 44.38
C ASN A 508 -12.02 13.40 43.78
N ASN A 509 -13.15 13.11 44.43
CA ASN A 509 -14.14 12.09 44.04
C ASN A 509 -13.57 10.66 43.80
N ILE A 510 -12.45 10.33 44.44
CA ILE A 510 -11.77 9.03 44.34
C ILE A 510 -12.52 8.00 45.20
N LYS A 511 -13.08 6.96 44.57
CA LYS A 511 -13.92 5.97 45.28
C LYS A 511 -13.14 4.82 45.92
N GLN A 512 -11.90 4.57 45.49
CA GLN A 512 -10.98 3.57 46.07
C GLN A 512 -9.54 4.08 45.99
N SER A 513 -8.74 3.89 47.03
CA SER A 513 -7.40 4.50 47.20
C SER A 513 -6.33 4.03 46.19
N ASP A 514 -6.50 2.86 45.59
CA ASP A 514 -5.58 2.33 44.56
C ASP A 514 -5.74 3.01 43.19
N PHE A 515 -6.80 3.80 42.98
CA PHE A 515 -7.12 4.43 41.69
C PHE A 515 -6.47 5.81 41.54
N ILE A 516 -5.16 5.90 41.79
CA ILE A 516 -4.34 7.05 41.34
C ILE A 516 -3.22 6.63 40.40
N TYR A 517 -2.90 7.48 39.42
CA TYR A 517 -1.91 7.19 38.37
C TYR A 517 -0.88 8.31 38.21
N GLU A 518 0.32 7.96 37.75
CA GLU A 518 1.41 8.91 37.54
C GLU A 518 1.02 10.00 36.52
N GLY A 519 1.21 11.27 36.91
CA GLY A 519 0.78 12.44 36.14
C GLY A 519 -0.64 12.95 36.47
N GLN A 520 -1.42 12.23 37.27
CA GLN A 520 -2.72 12.72 37.75
C GLN A 520 -2.54 13.95 38.65
N VAL A 521 -3.45 14.93 38.52
CA VAL A 521 -3.48 16.13 39.35
C VAL A 521 -4.55 15.96 40.43
N LEU A 522 -4.18 16.19 41.70
CA LEU A 522 -5.08 16.19 42.86
C LEU A 522 -5.18 17.60 43.45
N ALA A 523 -6.40 18.03 43.78
CA ALA A 523 -6.66 19.16 44.67
C ALA A 523 -6.29 18.78 46.11
N LEU A 524 -5.72 19.73 46.87
CA LEU A 524 -5.34 19.56 48.28
C LEU A 524 -6.15 20.45 49.24
N ASP A 525 -7.03 21.31 48.73
CA ASP A 525 -7.88 22.20 49.52
C ASP A 525 -9.28 22.33 48.89
N ALA A 526 -10.28 22.72 49.68
CA ALA A 526 -11.67 22.82 49.21
C ALA A 526 -11.89 23.97 48.20
N GLN A 527 -11.04 25.00 48.21
CA GLN A 527 -11.14 26.12 47.27
C GLN A 527 -10.68 25.73 45.85
N THR A 528 -9.81 24.73 45.71
CA THR A 528 -9.38 24.20 44.40
C THR A 528 -10.34 23.20 43.77
N ALA A 529 -11.43 22.82 44.45
CA ALA A 529 -12.42 21.88 43.92
C ALA A 529 -13.29 22.43 42.76
N GLY A 530 -13.25 23.74 42.49
CA GLY A 530 -14.17 24.42 41.56
C GLY A 530 -13.56 25.04 40.29
N ALA A 531 -12.27 24.85 40.00
CA ALA A 531 -11.57 25.56 38.91
C ALA A 531 -10.94 24.63 37.86
N GLU A 532 -11.58 24.55 36.68
CA GLU A 532 -11.12 23.77 35.52
C GLU A 532 -9.76 24.27 34.99
N PRO A 533 -8.72 23.43 34.92
CA PRO A 533 -7.49 23.74 34.19
C PRO A 533 -7.69 23.49 32.68
N ALA A 534 -7.18 24.41 31.85
CA ALA A 534 -7.36 24.38 30.41
C ALA A 534 -6.85 23.11 29.71
N GLN A 535 -7.44 22.83 28.54
CA GLN A 535 -7.30 21.61 27.74
C GLN A 535 -5.86 21.10 27.52
N PRO A 536 -5.68 19.78 27.64
CA PRO A 536 -4.84 19.01 26.73
C PRO A 536 -5.64 17.86 26.10
N VAL A 537 -6.48 18.15 25.10
CA VAL A 537 -7.36 17.14 24.48
C VAL A 537 -6.62 16.27 23.46
N ILE A 538 -6.12 15.12 23.91
CA ILE A 538 -6.00 13.90 23.11
C ILE A 538 -6.52 12.72 23.97
N THR A 539 -7.20 11.78 23.33
CA THR A 539 -7.87 10.56 23.84
C THR A 539 -6.84 9.45 24.23
N PRO A 540 -7.14 8.15 24.59
CA PRO A 540 -8.38 7.36 24.35
C PRO A 540 -8.77 6.11 25.25
N THR A 541 -9.97 5.53 25.00
CA THR A 541 -10.43 4.11 25.28
C THR A 541 -10.30 3.59 26.75
N PRO A 542 -10.34 2.28 27.17
CA PRO A 542 -10.74 0.95 26.58
C PRO A 542 -11.81 0.11 27.40
N ALA A 543 -12.72 -0.70 26.82
CA ALA A 543 -12.67 -2.13 26.40
C ALA A 543 -12.89 -3.26 27.49
N VAL A 544 -12.62 -4.56 27.17
CA VAL A 544 -12.58 -5.80 28.03
C VAL A 544 -13.87 -6.71 28.17
N VAL A 545 -13.77 -7.97 28.68
CA VAL A 545 -14.16 -9.25 27.97
C VAL A 545 -15.02 -10.35 28.69
N ALA A 546 -16.04 -10.97 28.03
CA ALA A 546 -16.67 -12.32 28.30
C ALA A 546 -17.69 -12.75 27.16
N ALA A 547 -18.15 -14.01 26.86
CA ALA A 547 -17.71 -15.43 27.04
C ALA A 547 -18.54 -16.46 26.13
N ALA A 548 -18.13 -17.77 26.08
CA ALA A 548 -18.76 -19.14 25.83
C ALA A 548 -20.10 -19.42 25.03
N SER A 549 -20.46 -20.65 24.50
CA SER A 549 -19.76 -21.91 24.07
C SER A 549 -20.71 -22.99 23.38
N GLN A 550 -20.17 -23.93 22.57
CA GLN A 550 -20.70 -25.27 22.08
C GLN A 550 -21.94 -25.32 21.11
N SER A 551 -22.20 -26.31 20.21
CA SER A 551 -21.51 -27.52 19.66
C SER A 551 -22.01 -27.90 18.21
N ALA A 552 -21.61 -29.05 17.61
CA ALA A 552 -21.62 -29.41 16.14
C ALA A 552 -22.81 -30.33 15.68
N PRO A 553 -22.97 -30.90 14.42
CA PRO A 553 -22.02 -31.12 13.28
C PRO A 553 -22.58 -30.96 11.81
N VAL A 554 -21.94 -31.64 10.82
CA VAL A 554 -22.30 -31.92 9.38
C VAL A 554 -21.65 -31.06 8.25
N THR A 555 -20.47 -31.51 7.77
CA THR A 555 -20.14 -32.07 6.41
C THR A 555 -20.94 -31.60 5.16
N GLU A 556 -20.44 -31.40 3.93
CA GLU A 556 -19.12 -31.23 3.23
C GLU A 556 -19.48 -30.96 1.74
N ALA A 557 -18.89 -30.04 0.95
CA ALA A 557 -17.65 -30.12 0.15
C ALA A 557 -17.63 -28.88 -0.81
N ALA A 558 -16.51 -28.38 -1.36
CA ALA A 558 -15.10 -28.51 -1.01
C ALA A 558 -14.31 -27.35 -1.66
N GLU A 559 -13.34 -26.77 -0.93
CA GLU A 559 -12.25 -25.93 -1.47
C GLU A 559 -10.92 -26.65 -1.21
N PRO A 560 -9.93 -26.60 -2.11
CA PRO A 560 -8.60 -27.21 -1.89
C PRO A 560 -7.74 -26.42 -0.89
N THR A 561 -6.58 -26.96 -0.51
CA THR A 561 -6.11 -26.86 0.88
C THR A 561 -4.62 -26.64 1.07
N SER A 562 -4.27 -25.85 2.08
CA SER A 562 -2.94 -25.77 2.71
C SER A 562 -1.85 -24.94 2.00
N GLN A 563 -0.89 -24.53 2.82
CA GLN A 563 0.15 -23.56 2.48
C GLN A 563 1.29 -24.13 1.63
N ARG A 564 1.38 -25.46 1.47
CA ARG A 564 2.33 -26.10 0.53
C ARG A 564 1.84 -26.08 -0.91
N GLU A 565 0.52 -26.07 -1.13
CA GLU A 565 -0.05 -25.90 -2.47
C GLU A 565 0.23 -24.49 -3.05
N ALA A 566 0.64 -23.54 -2.20
CA ALA A 566 0.96 -22.18 -2.60
C ALA A 566 2.29 -22.06 -3.38
N GLU A 567 3.17 -23.07 -3.35
CA GLU A 567 4.50 -23.03 -3.99
C GLU A 567 4.44 -23.50 -5.45
N ASP A 568 3.44 -24.31 -5.82
CA ASP A 568 3.29 -24.85 -7.17
C ASP A 568 2.53 -23.96 -8.17
N PHE A 569 2.19 -22.74 -7.74
CA PHE A 569 1.93 -21.61 -8.63
C PHE A 569 3.06 -20.59 -8.54
N GLY A 570 4.21 -20.95 -9.10
CA GLY A 570 5.38 -20.07 -9.20
C GLY A 570 5.31 -19.04 -10.35
N PRO A 571 6.41 -18.29 -10.51
CA PRO A 571 6.83 -17.39 -9.46
C PRO A 571 5.92 -16.12 -9.51
N THR A 572 6.34 -15.09 -8.79
CA THR A 572 6.17 -13.68 -9.14
C THR A 572 5.24 -13.31 -10.35
N LEU A 573 3.91 -13.35 -10.16
CA LEU A 573 3.20 -12.06 -10.10
C LEU A 573 3.89 -11.34 -8.94
N VAL A 574 4.74 -10.35 -9.23
CA VAL A 574 5.72 -9.85 -8.25
C VAL A 574 4.97 -9.53 -6.95
N PRO A 575 5.19 -10.26 -5.84
CA PRO A 575 4.57 -9.90 -4.57
C PRO A 575 5.23 -8.58 -4.21
N GLY A 576 4.52 -7.48 -4.47
CA GLY A 576 5.13 -6.16 -4.63
C GLY A 576 6.07 -5.90 -3.48
N ALA A 577 7.38 -5.89 -3.77
CA ALA A 577 8.39 -6.02 -2.73
C ALA A 577 8.68 -4.65 -2.10
N GLN A 578 7.60 -4.02 -1.63
CA GLN A 578 7.49 -3.26 -0.39
C GLN A 578 7.44 -4.27 0.78
N THR A 579 8.37 -5.22 0.85
CA THR A 579 9.74 -5.10 1.37
C THR A 579 10.72 -4.18 0.59
N ALA A 580 10.68 -2.86 0.69
CA ALA A 580 10.70 -2.15 1.96
C ALA A 580 9.30 -1.92 2.51
N ASP A 581 9.13 -2.33 3.77
CA ASP A 581 8.30 -1.62 4.73
C ASP A 581 6.83 -1.42 4.24
N SER A 582 5.88 -2.28 4.64
CA SER A 582 5.08 -1.94 5.84
C SER A 582 5.35 -0.50 6.27
N ALA A 583 4.39 0.43 6.19
CA ALA A 583 4.70 1.84 6.48
C ALA A 583 5.26 2.05 7.90
N ASP A 584 5.06 1.08 8.80
CA ASP A 584 5.93 0.80 9.94
C ASP A 584 7.19 -0.05 9.59
N PRO A 585 8.41 0.48 9.70
CA PRO A 585 9.67 -0.27 9.49
C PRO A 585 10.08 -1.16 10.68
N SER A 586 9.20 -1.35 11.67
CA SER A 586 9.48 -2.13 12.89
C SER A 586 9.73 -3.62 12.65
N ASP A 587 10.40 -4.27 13.60
CA ASP A 587 10.77 -5.68 13.50
C ASP A 587 9.72 -6.61 14.12
N TYR A 588 8.94 -7.25 13.25
CA TYR A 588 7.92 -8.20 13.67
C TYR A 588 8.43 -9.62 13.93
N ALA A 589 9.70 -9.91 13.65
CA ALA A 589 10.28 -11.24 13.75
C ALA A 589 10.23 -11.82 15.17
N VAL A 590 10.16 -13.15 15.25
CA VAL A 590 10.28 -13.94 16.47
C VAL A 590 11.73 -14.44 16.60
N GLY A 591 12.40 -14.08 17.69
CA GLY A 591 13.73 -14.62 17.98
C GLY A 591 13.70 -16.10 18.37
N ASP A 592 14.84 -16.79 18.19
CA ASP A 592 14.97 -18.24 18.45
C ASP A 592 14.71 -18.66 19.91
N ASP A 593 14.67 -17.70 20.84
CA ASP A 593 14.27 -17.87 22.24
C ASP A 593 12.75 -17.74 22.47
N ASN A 594 11.97 -17.82 21.39
CA ASN A 594 10.53 -17.60 21.28
C ASN A 594 10.08 -16.22 21.81
N ALA A 595 10.93 -15.20 21.72
CA ALA A 595 10.61 -13.85 22.20
C ALA A 595 10.64 -12.78 21.10
N ILE A 596 9.67 -11.86 21.17
CA ILE A 596 9.53 -10.69 20.31
C ILE A 596 9.87 -9.41 21.07
N ARG A 597 10.27 -8.34 20.37
CA ARG A 597 10.16 -6.96 20.87
C ARG A 597 8.70 -6.53 20.76
N VAL A 598 8.12 -5.92 21.79
CA VAL A 598 6.75 -5.38 21.77
C VAL A 598 6.73 -4.08 20.97
N GLU A 599 5.83 -3.98 19.99
CA GLU A 599 5.65 -2.76 19.20
C GLU A 599 4.49 -1.89 19.66
N ALA A 600 4.45 -0.65 19.16
CA ALA A 600 3.41 0.31 19.49
C ALA A 600 2.02 -0.26 19.12
N THR A 601 1.01 0.03 19.96
CA THR A 601 -0.38 -0.51 19.88
C THR A 601 -0.55 -2.02 20.13
N GLU A 602 0.52 -2.81 20.23
CA GLU A 602 0.40 -4.24 20.52
C GLU A 602 0.00 -4.54 21.97
N THR A 603 -0.65 -5.69 22.18
CA THR A 603 -1.08 -6.14 23.50
C THR A 603 -0.87 -7.64 23.68
N LEU A 604 -0.79 -8.09 24.94
CA LEU A 604 -0.83 -9.53 25.27
C LEU A 604 -2.13 -10.21 24.80
N GLY A 605 -3.20 -9.43 24.54
CA GLY A 605 -4.42 -9.92 23.91
C GLY A 605 -4.20 -10.28 22.45
N HIS A 606 -3.56 -9.39 21.68
CA HIS A 606 -3.27 -9.61 20.26
C HIS A 606 -2.34 -10.84 20.08
N TYR A 607 -1.28 -10.97 20.87
CA TYR A 607 -0.42 -12.16 20.78
C TYR A 607 -1.16 -13.45 21.16
N ALA A 608 -1.99 -13.42 22.20
CA ALA A 608 -2.77 -14.58 22.61
C ALA A 608 -3.75 -15.03 21.52
N GLU A 609 -4.42 -14.07 20.87
CA GLU A 609 -5.27 -14.28 19.70
C GLU A 609 -4.47 -14.86 18.52
N TRP A 610 -3.35 -14.23 18.13
CA TRP A 610 -2.56 -14.66 16.99
C TRP A 610 -1.97 -16.06 17.18
N LEU A 611 -1.61 -16.46 18.40
CA LEU A 611 -1.07 -17.80 18.74
C LEU A 611 -2.13 -18.87 19.03
N GLY A 612 -3.38 -18.49 19.30
CA GLY A 612 -4.41 -19.43 19.78
C GLY A 612 -4.22 -19.91 21.22
N VAL A 613 -3.65 -19.05 22.09
CA VAL A 613 -3.41 -19.29 23.52
C VAL A 613 -4.16 -18.27 24.40
N SER A 614 -3.93 -18.25 25.71
CA SER A 614 -4.54 -17.26 26.61
C SER A 614 -3.56 -16.16 27.03
N ALA A 615 -4.06 -14.93 27.21
CA ALA A 615 -3.28 -13.82 27.76
C ALA A 615 -2.96 -13.99 29.26
N ALA A 616 -3.47 -15.04 29.91
CA ALA A 616 -3.04 -15.50 31.23
C ALA A 616 -1.77 -16.38 31.11
N ARG A 617 -1.79 -17.36 30.20
CA ARG A 617 -0.65 -18.21 29.87
C ARG A 617 0.58 -17.40 29.43
N LEU A 618 0.38 -16.38 28.59
CA LEU A 618 1.47 -15.47 28.21
C LEU A 618 1.99 -14.61 29.38
N ARG A 619 1.15 -14.26 30.37
CA ARG A 619 1.61 -13.58 31.59
C ARG A 619 2.42 -14.51 32.49
N GLU A 620 1.94 -15.74 32.69
CA GLU A 620 2.62 -16.79 33.46
C GLU A 620 4.01 -17.09 32.87
N LEU A 621 4.09 -17.30 31.55
CA LEU A 621 5.35 -17.50 30.80
C LEU A 621 6.38 -16.38 30.98
N ASN A 622 5.94 -15.17 31.34
CA ASN A 622 6.78 -13.98 31.51
C ASN A 622 6.86 -13.48 32.96
N ASN A 623 6.37 -14.25 33.94
CA ASN A 623 6.30 -13.86 35.35
C ASN A 623 5.64 -12.46 35.55
N MET A 624 4.57 -12.19 34.80
CA MET A 624 3.82 -10.93 34.85
C MET A 624 2.59 -11.06 35.74
N SER A 625 2.46 -10.21 36.76
CA SER A 625 1.21 -10.10 37.52
C SER A 625 0.06 -9.61 36.62
N ARG A 626 -1.19 -9.91 36.98
CA ARG A 626 -2.38 -9.57 36.17
C ARG A 626 -2.48 -8.08 35.85
N GLN A 627 -2.06 -7.21 36.78
CA GLN A 627 -2.05 -5.76 36.68
C GLN A 627 -0.83 -5.18 35.94
N ARG A 628 0.23 -5.94 35.69
CA ARG A 628 1.45 -5.44 35.03
C ARG A 628 1.16 -5.15 33.53
N PRO A 629 1.30 -3.91 33.06
CA PRO A 629 1.09 -3.60 31.65
C PRO A 629 2.21 -4.18 30.77
N LEU A 630 1.90 -4.39 29.50
CA LEU A 630 2.89 -4.67 28.46
C LEU A 630 3.57 -3.34 28.08
N ILE A 631 4.89 -3.34 27.89
CA ILE A 631 5.68 -2.13 27.64
C ILE A 631 6.33 -2.24 26.25
N VAL A 632 6.07 -1.25 25.39
CA VAL A 632 6.69 -1.11 24.05
C VAL A 632 8.22 -1.09 24.17
N GLY A 633 8.90 -1.70 23.21
CA GLY A 633 10.37 -1.84 23.18
C GLY A 633 10.92 -2.95 24.07
N ARG A 634 10.13 -3.53 24.99
CA ARG A 634 10.58 -4.67 25.82
C ARG A 634 10.41 -6.01 25.11
N ARG A 635 11.26 -6.97 25.46
CA ARG A 635 11.12 -8.36 25.01
C ARG A 635 10.06 -9.10 25.83
N VAL A 636 9.27 -9.94 25.16
CA VAL A 636 8.26 -10.81 25.78
C VAL A 636 8.28 -12.18 25.09
N ARG A 637 8.30 -13.26 25.88
CA ARG A 637 8.24 -14.65 25.40
C ARG A 637 6.82 -15.05 25.04
N LEU A 638 6.70 -15.89 24.02
CA LEU A 638 5.45 -16.35 23.44
C LEU A 638 5.36 -17.87 23.43
N ASP A 639 4.12 -18.38 23.41
CA ASP A 639 3.83 -19.81 23.44
C ASP A 639 3.42 -20.30 22.04
N PHE A 640 4.40 -20.82 21.31
CA PHE A 640 4.25 -21.35 19.95
C PHE A 640 3.86 -22.85 19.91
N SER A 641 3.39 -23.43 21.02
CA SER A 641 2.98 -24.85 21.08
C SER A 641 1.81 -25.24 20.15
N ARG A 642 1.22 -24.28 19.44
CA ARG A 642 0.04 -24.44 18.58
C ARG A 642 0.16 -23.79 17.20
N LEU A 643 1.26 -23.10 16.92
CA LEU A 643 1.43 -22.30 15.71
C LEU A 643 2.92 -22.03 15.46
N ASP A 644 3.36 -22.12 14.20
CA ASP A 644 4.71 -21.71 13.81
C ASP A 644 4.93 -20.19 13.84
N HIS A 645 6.21 -19.79 13.83
CA HIS A 645 6.62 -18.38 13.87
C HIS A 645 6.13 -17.62 12.63
N ALA A 646 6.27 -18.20 11.43
CA ALA A 646 5.91 -17.54 10.18
C ALA A 646 4.41 -17.16 10.11
N THR A 647 3.52 -18.03 10.60
CA THR A 647 2.07 -17.77 10.64
C THR A 647 1.71 -16.73 11.70
N PHE A 648 2.42 -16.69 12.83
CA PHE A 648 2.29 -15.62 13.81
C PHE A 648 2.78 -14.27 13.25
N GLU A 649 3.97 -14.25 12.64
CA GLU A 649 4.58 -13.06 12.01
C GLU A 649 3.69 -12.50 10.89
N ALA A 650 3.07 -13.38 10.09
CA ALA A 650 2.10 -12.98 9.07
C ALA A 650 0.86 -12.30 9.68
N ARG A 651 0.28 -12.86 10.77
CA ARG A 651 -0.85 -12.27 11.50
C ARG A 651 -0.48 -10.92 12.12
N ARG A 652 0.68 -10.85 12.77
CA ARG A 652 1.27 -9.64 13.37
C ARG A 652 1.50 -8.54 12.33
N SER A 653 2.12 -8.87 11.20
CA SER A 653 2.35 -7.94 10.09
C SER A 653 1.06 -7.45 9.44
N ALA A 654 0.04 -8.31 9.34
CA ALA A 654 -1.27 -7.94 8.80
C ALA A 654 -2.03 -6.96 9.72
N TYR A 655 -1.92 -7.13 11.04
CA TYR A 655 -2.50 -6.19 12.02
C TYR A 655 -1.94 -4.77 11.87
N HIS A 656 -0.61 -4.62 11.83
CA HIS A 656 0.02 -3.30 11.67
C HIS A 656 -0.27 -2.68 10.30
N ARG A 657 -0.36 -3.51 9.24
CA ARG A 657 -0.82 -3.05 7.93
C ARG A 657 -2.24 -2.49 7.99
N GLN A 658 -3.17 -3.13 8.71
CA GLN A 658 -4.53 -2.59 8.90
C GLN A 658 -4.52 -1.25 9.64
N LEU A 659 -3.65 -1.05 10.64
CA LEU A 659 -3.52 0.25 11.33
C LEU A 659 -3.00 1.37 10.41
N GLN A 660 -2.10 1.02 9.48
CA GLN A 660 -1.62 1.96 8.44
C GLN A 660 -2.75 2.26 7.44
N ASP A 661 -3.51 1.25 7.02
CA ASP A 661 -4.66 1.38 6.11
C ASP A 661 -5.82 2.19 6.71
N ASP A 662 -6.05 2.10 8.03
CA ASP A 662 -7.07 2.87 8.75
C ASP A 662 -6.62 4.33 8.94
N PHE A 663 -5.32 4.55 9.21
CA PHE A 663 -4.75 5.89 9.31
C PHE A 663 -4.77 6.64 7.98
N PHE A 664 -4.28 6.03 6.90
CA PHE A 664 -4.29 6.65 5.56
C PHE A 664 -5.68 6.77 4.92
N ALA A 665 -6.71 6.14 5.50
CA ALA A 665 -8.10 6.41 5.15
C ALA A 665 -8.63 7.72 5.77
N GLN A 666 -7.93 8.30 6.75
CA GLN A 666 -8.33 9.52 7.47
C GLN A 666 -7.34 10.69 7.29
N PHE A 667 -6.06 10.41 7.07
CA PHE A 667 -4.99 11.40 7.04
C PHE A 667 -4.08 11.26 5.81
N ARG A 668 -3.72 12.40 5.19
CA ARG A 668 -2.65 12.54 4.20
C ARG A 668 -1.39 13.13 4.83
N ILE A 669 -0.24 12.94 4.18
CA ILE A 669 1.00 13.62 4.56
C ILE A 669 1.15 14.87 3.67
N ALA A 670 1.28 16.03 4.29
CA ALA A 670 1.35 17.35 3.63
C ALA A 670 2.78 17.95 3.60
N GLY A 671 3.75 17.24 4.18
CA GLY A 671 5.16 17.63 4.17
C GLY A 671 5.88 17.09 5.41
N SER A 672 6.97 17.74 5.80
CA SER A 672 7.69 17.43 7.03
C SER A 672 8.39 18.66 7.63
N ASP A 673 8.75 18.54 8.90
CA ASP A 673 9.52 19.49 9.71
C ASP A 673 10.68 18.77 10.39
N VAL A 674 11.70 19.52 10.83
CA VAL A 674 12.82 18.96 11.63
C VAL A 674 12.67 19.38 13.10
N HIS A 675 12.44 18.41 13.97
CA HIS A 675 12.42 18.60 15.42
C HIS A 675 13.79 18.25 16.01
N LYS A 676 14.38 19.17 16.80
CA LYS A 676 15.54 18.85 17.65
C LYS A 676 15.07 18.41 19.04
N VAL A 677 15.39 17.17 19.38
CA VAL A 677 15.09 16.53 20.67
C VAL A 677 15.62 17.36 21.83
N LYS A 678 14.78 17.63 22.82
CA LYS A 678 15.12 18.36 24.06
C LYS A 678 15.29 17.40 25.23
N ALA A 679 15.88 17.88 26.33
CA ALA A 679 15.90 17.14 27.59
C ALA A 679 14.46 16.86 28.06
N GLY A 680 14.12 15.58 28.23
CA GLY A 680 12.76 15.13 28.59
C GLY A 680 11.85 14.77 27.41
N ASP A 681 12.25 15.02 26.16
CA ASP A 681 11.55 14.46 25.00
C ASP A 681 11.75 12.93 24.95
N SER A 682 10.70 12.21 24.52
CA SER A 682 10.76 10.78 24.17
C SER A 682 9.92 10.54 22.91
N ILE A 683 10.15 9.43 22.21
CA ILE A 683 9.39 9.05 21.01
C ILE A 683 7.87 9.19 21.21
N TRP A 684 7.34 8.74 22.36
CA TRP A 684 5.91 8.81 22.65
C TRP A 684 5.42 10.23 22.94
N VAL A 685 6.22 11.08 23.60
CA VAL A 685 5.88 12.50 23.83
C VAL A 685 5.89 13.27 22.50
N ILE A 686 6.89 13.02 21.65
CA ILE A 686 7.01 13.62 20.31
C ILE A 686 5.84 13.18 19.42
N ALA A 687 5.66 11.87 19.26
CA ALA A 687 4.63 11.26 18.42
C ALA A 687 3.22 11.62 18.91
N GLN A 688 2.87 11.21 20.14
CA GLN A 688 1.49 11.27 20.64
C GLN A 688 1.10 12.67 21.13
N LYS A 689 1.94 13.33 21.94
CA LYS A 689 1.56 14.56 22.66
C LYS A 689 1.88 15.87 21.94
N ARG A 690 2.82 15.86 20.99
CA ARG A 690 3.36 17.09 20.38
C ARG A 690 3.00 17.26 18.90
N TYR A 691 3.06 16.20 18.12
CA TYR A 691 2.80 16.26 16.67
C TYR A 691 1.61 15.39 16.22
N ASN A 692 1.04 14.58 17.12
CA ASN A 692 -0.07 13.64 16.86
C ASN A 692 0.18 12.67 15.68
N VAL A 693 1.44 12.29 15.47
CA VAL A 693 1.88 11.38 14.40
C VAL A 693 1.96 9.94 14.97
N PRO A 694 1.49 8.90 14.25
CA PRO A 694 1.69 7.52 14.68
C PRO A 694 3.17 7.17 14.84
N ILE A 695 3.53 6.39 15.87
CA ILE A 695 4.92 5.98 16.13
C ILE A 695 5.56 5.28 14.92
N TRP A 696 4.80 4.45 14.21
CA TRP A 696 5.26 3.81 12.98
C TRP A 696 5.62 4.82 11.88
N LEU A 697 4.79 5.85 11.69
CA LEU A 697 5.00 6.89 10.68
C LEU A 697 6.18 7.79 11.06
N LEU A 698 6.39 8.03 12.36
CA LEU A 698 7.58 8.70 12.85
C LEU A 698 8.86 7.85 12.64
N ARG A 699 8.79 6.53 12.83
CA ARG A 699 9.88 5.59 12.48
C ARG A 699 10.16 5.60 10.97
N GLN A 700 9.13 5.62 10.13
CA GLN A 700 9.27 5.67 8.66
C GLN A 700 10.07 6.89 8.18
N TYR A 701 9.92 8.03 8.86
CA TYR A 701 10.64 9.28 8.57
C TYR A 701 12.00 9.40 9.29
N ASN A 702 12.36 8.43 10.14
CA ASN A 702 13.63 8.40 10.90
C ASN A 702 14.21 6.97 10.99
N PRO A 703 14.42 6.26 9.87
CA PRO A 703 14.82 4.85 9.88
C PRO A 703 16.18 4.60 10.57
N ASP A 704 17.09 5.58 10.51
CA ASP A 704 18.47 5.47 11.01
C ASP A 704 18.65 6.07 12.43
N VAL A 705 17.56 6.49 13.09
CA VAL A 705 17.58 7.02 14.45
C VAL A 705 16.98 6.01 15.41
N ASP A 706 17.73 5.62 16.45
CA ASP A 706 17.15 4.88 17.58
C ASP A 706 16.21 5.79 18.37
N LEU A 707 14.94 5.80 17.96
CA LEU A 707 13.88 6.57 18.62
C LEU A 707 13.58 6.07 20.04
N GLU A 708 14.01 4.87 20.44
CA GLU A 708 13.90 4.40 21.83
C GLU A 708 15.04 4.91 22.73
N ALA A 709 16.16 5.36 22.14
CA ALA A 709 17.34 5.89 22.84
C ALA A 709 17.68 7.36 22.50
N LEU A 710 16.65 8.18 22.18
CA LEU A 710 16.80 9.59 21.80
C LEU A 710 17.65 10.40 22.79
N ARG A 711 18.63 11.14 22.26
CA ARG A 711 19.50 12.04 23.03
C ARG A 711 19.11 13.51 22.78
N PRO A 712 19.22 14.40 23.79
CA PRO A 712 19.07 15.83 23.56
C PRO A 712 20.04 16.32 22.47
N GLY A 713 19.54 17.08 21.51
CA GLY A 713 20.28 17.56 20.34
C GLY A 713 20.10 16.71 19.07
N THR A 714 19.65 15.45 19.16
CA THR A 714 19.32 14.63 17.98
C THR A 714 18.25 15.34 17.14
N ALA A 715 18.48 15.47 15.84
CA ALA A 715 17.48 15.95 14.88
C ALA A 715 16.65 14.76 14.38
N ILE A 716 15.32 14.92 14.33
CA ILE A 716 14.39 13.95 13.78
C ILE A 716 13.38 14.63 12.85
N THR A 717 13.05 13.97 11.75
CA THR A 717 12.07 14.45 10.77
C THR A 717 10.67 14.07 11.22
N ILE A 718 9.80 15.06 11.40
CA ILE A 718 8.39 14.87 11.74
C ILE A 718 7.57 15.03 10.45
N PRO A 719 6.78 14.04 10.00
CA PRO A 719 5.85 14.24 8.91
C PRO A 719 4.65 15.10 9.37
N ARG A 720 4.34 16.18 8.64
CA ARG A 720 3.09 16.93 8.82
C ARG A 720 1.95 16.12 8.23
N ILE A 721 0.94 15.84 9.06
CA ILE A 721 -0.26 15.12 8.65
C ILE A 721 -1.46 16.07 8.62
N GLU A 722 -2.32 15.90 7.64
CA GLU A 722 -3.57 16.65 7.48
C GLU A 722 -4.73 15.65 7.36
N PRO A 723 -5.91 15.93 7.94
CA PRO A 723 -7.11 15.17 7.60
C PRO A 723 -7.37 15.19 6.09
N VAL A 724 -7.90 14.10 5.54
CA VAL A 724 -8.38 14.09 4.15
C VAL A 724 -9.69 14.86 4.08
N THR A 725 -9.61 16.16 3.82
CA THR A 725 -10.77 16.99 3.50
C THR A 725 -11.41 16.50 2.20
N VAL A 726 -12.71 16.22 2.24
CA VAL A 726 -13.50 15.91 1.04
C VAL A 726 -13.93 17.24 0.41
N ASP A 727 -12.96 17.95 -0.15
CA ASP A 727 -13.15 19.29 -0.70
C ASP A 727 -14.07 19.25 -1.93
N ALA A 728 -15.27 19.82 -1.79
CA ALA A 728 -16.33 19.79 -2.81
C ALA A 728 -16.11 20.78 -3.97
N THR A 729 -14.89 21.26 -4.18
CA THR A 729 -14.55 22.46 -4.95
C THR A 729 -13.52 22.20 -6.06
N ARG A 730 -13.91 21.39 -7.05
CA ARG A 730 -13.27 21.39 -8.39
C ARG A 730 -14.31 21.61 -9.50
N THR A 731 -15.08 22.69 -9.35
CA THR A 731 -16.22 23.00 -10.22
C THR A 731 -16.26 24.48 -10.65
N GLU A 732 -15.11 25.13 -10.85
CA GLU A 732 -15.05 26.50 -11.39
C GLU A 732 -13.67 26.87 -11.96
N THR A 733 -13.37 26.47 -13.21
CA THR A 733 -12.37 27.10 -14.12
C THR A 733 -12.46 26.49 -15.54
N ALA A 734 -13.66 26.49 -16.13
CA ALA A 734 -13.89 25.96 -17.49
C ALA A 734 -15.08 26.62 -18.21
N ALA A 735 -15.41 27.88 -17.87
CA ALA A 735 -16.66 28.53 -18.27
C ALA A 735 -16.56 30.05 -18.54
N SER A 736 -15.41 30.55 -19.01
CA SER A 736 -15.32 31.87 -19.66
C SER A 736 -14.06 31.96 -20.54
N GLY A 737 -14.22 32.36 -21.81
CA GLY A 737 -13.13 32.39 -22.79
C GLY A 737 -13.57 31.98 -24.20
N GLY A 738 -14.51 32.73 -24.80
CA GLY A 738 -15.07 32.38 -26.11
C GLY A 738 -16.06 33.41 -26.66
N ALA A 739 -15.65 34.69 -26.73
CA ALA A 739 -16.50 35.78 -27.21
C ALA A 739 -15.71 36.96 -27.81
N ARG A 740 -14.81 36.68 -28.76
CA ARG A 740 -14.33 37.59 -29.81
C ARG A 740 -13.57 36.81 -30.88
#